data_AF-A0A4R5KW66-F1
#
_entry.id   AF-A0A4R5KW66-F1
#
_cell.length_a   1.000
_cell.length_b   1.000
_cell.length_c   1.000
_cell.angle_alpha   90.00
_cell.angle_beta   90.00
_cell.angle_gamma   90.00
#
_symmetry.space_group_name_H-M   'P 1'
#
loop_
_entity.id
_entity.type
_entity.pdbx_description
1 polymer ?
#
loop_
_entity_poly.entity_id
_entity_poly.type
_entity_poly.pdbx_seq_one_letter_code
_entity_poly.pdbx_strand_id
1 'polypeptide(L)'
;MNSNRKSAGEATVRWDFSGAAVVVPAGLEGAAAKAVAVLLEEIEKRTGIMLPVTTEWPVEARAVIAAGTEASLNGILTQSDRQALESLTRPGNEGYRVLGLEERGPAVLIAGADPRGMLYGIGHFLRKAKFGRNSIRIEPNMAVSSTPRHSCRGHQLGYRPKTNAYDAWSPAQFDQYIRELAIFGANSIEIMPPRTDDDATGPLMQVGPLDMMIRLSGIIHSYGLDTWVWYPNMADDYTDPDTLREELREREEIFGKVPYIDAVFIPGSDPGELQPDVLFAWSAQVAALLRKYHPHAKLWISPQVMSHEPGKWLEGFLAQVDLQPEWLGGIVFGPHVDIPLPELRRRIPSQYPIRRYEDITHNFHCQYPVVDWDLAFALTLGRESINPRPLAEKHIHNVLESYAIGNISYSEGINDDVNKFIWSDQDWDSRTEAIETLRDFARFFIGEAYAEGVAHGLLALEKNWEGPLAANETIDRTLSMWQSMERSAPPEVLNNYRFQMGLLRAYYDAYIKRRLLYETELEARALDALRSASAVGAMAALERMEAILAKARTEPVESVCRQRCWDLADELFRNIGAQLSVIRHQAIALGRGAFMDAIDFPLNDAGWLLAQAAAIRELPDETGKLDAIDRVLNRTNPGPGGFYNNLGSYTGLRQVDPGKGWAQDPGYLESPRMAPGTYLLQSEKPLDRNVIPPLASVRHVNTLADTPFTVRYERLDPAASYRIKVAYVGDTASDISRDYHVTLTGGGENGPVIHANVLVAQGRCSEVESPLPPAAYSDGRLVLTWKRVSGFKRLNVSEVWIIREPK
;
A
#
# COMPACT_ATOMS: atom_id res chain seq x y z
N MET A 1 17.07 56.58 -13.96
CA MET A 1 16.65 55.75 -15.10
C MET A 1 15.74 54.66 -14.58
N ASN A 2 14.46 54.77 -14.92
CA ASN A 2 13.38 53.86 -14.53
C ASN A 2 13.48 52.53 -15.29
N SER A 3 13.32 51.40 -14.60
CA SER A 3 12.65 50.24 -15.17
C SER A 3 11.94 49.44 -14.08
N ASN A 4 10.70 49.88 -13.78
CA ASN A 4 9.67 49.06 -13.17
C ASN A 4 9.44 47.80 -14.02
N ARG A 5 9.80 46.62 -13.52
CA ARG A 5 9.17 45.37 -13.94
C ARG A 5 7.94 45.15 -13.08
N LYS A 6 6.80 45.62 -13.58
CA LYS A 6 5.49 45.06 -13.24
C LYS A 6 5.47 43.60 -13.72
N SER A 7 5.55 42.63 -12.82
CA SER A 7 4.97 41.32 -13.07
C SER A 7 3.50 41.39 -12.64
N ALA A 8 2.68 42.04 -13.46
CA ALA A 8 1.25 41.81 -13.39
C ALA A 8 1.01 40.46 -14.05
N GLY A 9 0.62 39.45 -13.27
CA GLY A 9 0.06 38.23 -13.83
C GLY A 9 -1.18 38.61 -14.63
N GLU A 10 -1.17 38.33 -15.93
CA GLU A 10 -2.39 38.31 -16.71
C GLU A 10 -3.31 37.27 -16.08
N ALA A 11 -4.36 37.73 -15.40
CA ALA A 11 -5.45 36.85 -15.00
C ALA A 11 -6.07 36.31 -16.29
N THR A 12 -5.83 35.04 -16.62
CA THR A 12 -6.54 34.38 -17.71
C THR A 12 -8.04 34.55 -17.47
N VAL A 13 -8.72 35.18 -18.43
CA VAL A 13 -10.17 35.35 -18.38
C VAL A 13 -10.78 33.94 -18.47
N ARG A 14 -11.34 33.48 -17.37
CA ARG A 14 -12.06 32.19 -17.31
C ARG A 14 -13.49 32.38 -17.78
N TRP A 15 -14.02 31.41 -18.49
CA TRP A 15 -15.45 31.40 -18.83
C TRP A 15 -16.29 31.05 -17.60
N ASP A 16 -17.42 31.73 -17.46
CA ASP A 16 -18.40 31.51 -16.41
C ASP A 16 -19.53 30.62 -16.92
N PHE A 17 -19.68 29.46 -16.30
CA PHE A 17 -20.70 28.45 -16.60
C PHE A 17 -21.77 28.36 -15.51
N SER A 18 -21.80 29.30 -14.56
CA SER A 18 -22.74 29.27 -13.43
C SER A 18 -24.21 29.39 -13.86
N GLY A 19 -24.46 29.97 -15.04
CA GLY A 19 -25.76 30.02 -15.70
C GLY A 19 -25.86 29.11 -16.93
N ALA A 20 -25.01 28.10 -17.05
CA ALA A 20 -24.99 27.23 -18.24
C ALA A 20 -26.25 26.36 -18.38
N ALA A 21 -26.53 25.86 -19.59
CA ALA A 21 -27.44 24.74 -19.81
C ALA A 21 -26.62 23.48 -20.16
N VAL A 22 -27.11 22.31 -19.74
CA VAL A 22 -26.52 21.03 -20.11
C VAL A 22 -27.30 20.48 -21.31
N VAL A 23 -26.66 20.35 -22.46
CA VAL A 23 -27.28 19.85 -23.69
C VAL A 23 -26.89 18.39 -23.90
N VAL A 24 -27.88 17.51 -24.01
CA VAL A 24 -27.68 16.07 -24.18
C VAL A 24 -28.55 15.51 -25.30
N PRO A 25 -28.14 14.43 -25.97
CA PRO A 25 -29.01 13.72 -26.92
C PRO A 25 -30.33 13.28 -26.30
N ALA A 26 -31.40 13.25 -27.11
CA ALA A 26 -32.68 12.70 -26.67
C ALA A 26 -32.56 11.16 -26.48
N GLY A 27 -33.25 10.63 -25.47
CA GLY A 27 -33.34 9.19 -25.24
C GLY A 27 -32.06 8.53 -24.71
N LEU A 28 -31.24 9.24 -23.93
CA LEU A 28 -30.13 8.61 -23.20
C LEU A 28 -30.65 7.57 -22.20
N GLU A 29 -30.03 6.39 -22.20
CA GLU A 29 -30.35 5.29 -21.28
C GLU A 29 -29.07 4.69 -20.66
N GLY A 30 -29.23 3.85 -19.63
CA GLY A 30 -28.14 3.11 -19.00
C GLY A 30 -26.99 4.00 -18.52
N ALA A 31 -25.75 3.57 -18.79
CA ALA A 31 -24.53 4.25 -18.36
C ALA A 31 -24.42 5.70 -18.87
N ALA A 32 -24.91 5.99 -20.08
CA ALA A 32 -24.88 7.35 -20.62
C ALA A 32 -25.81 8.30 -19.83
N ALA A 33 -27.01 7.84 -19.47
CA ALA A 33 -27.91 8.59 -18.61
C ALA A 33 -27.33 8.77 -17.19
N LYS A 34 -26.72 7.72 -16.62
CA LYS A 34 -26.03 7.79 -15.33
C LYS A 34 -24.88 8.80 -15.36
N ALA A 35 -24.10 8.86 -16.44
CA ALA A 35 -23.01 9.82 -16.59
C ALA A 35 -23.49 11.29 -16.56
N VAL A 36 -24.63 11.60 -17.19
CA VAL A 36 -25.25 12.93 -17.11
C VAL A 36 -25.74 13.23 -15.69
N ALA A 37 -26.34 12.25 -14.99
CA ALA A 37 -26.73 12.42 -13.60
C ALA A 37 -25.51 12.74 -12.71
N VAL A 38 -24.39 12.04 -12.90
CA VAL A 38 -23.12 12.34 -12.22
C VAL A 38 -22.68 13.79 -12.45
N LEU A 39 -22.69 14.26 -13.70
CA LEU A 39 -22.32 15.64 -14.02
C LEU A 39 -23.16 16.65 -13.22
N LEU A 40 -24.49 16.48 -13.23
CA LEU A 40 -25.41 17.40 -12.58
C LEU A 40 -25.28 17.37 -11.05
N GLU A 41 -25.29 16.17 -10.47
CA GLU A 41 -25.22 15.98 -9.01
C GLU A 41 -23.88 16.45 -8.45
N GLU A 42 -22.76 16.19 -9.12
CA GLU A 42 -21.43 16.63 -8.66
C GLU A 42 -21.26 18.16 -8.78
N ILE A 43 -21.91 18.79 -9.77
CA ILE A 43 -21.99 20.26 -9.90
C ILE A 43 -22.84 20.83 -8.76
N GLU A 44 -24.05 20.31 -8.55
CA GLU A 44 -24.96 20.78 -7.51
C GLU A 44 -24.33 20.63 -6.12
N LYS A 45 -23.74 19.48 -5.83
CA LYS A 45 -23.06 19.19 -4.55
C LYS A 45 -21.97 20.20 -4.22
N ARG A 46 -21.21 20.68 -5.23
CA ARG A 46 -20.08 21.60 -5.02
C ARG A 46 -20.47 23.07 -5.08
N THR A 47 -21.53 23.40 -5.79
CA THR A 47 -21.85 24.81 -6.11
C THR A 47 -23.19 25.26 -5.57
N GLY A 48 -24.13 24.35 -5.34
CA GLY A 48 -25.55 24.65 -5.10
C GLY A 48 -26.31 25.10 -6.35
N ILE A 49 -25.72 24.98 -7.54
CA ILE A 49 -26.35 25.34 -8.81
C ILE A 49 -27.00 24.11 -9.43
N MET A 50 -28.28 24.24 -9.79
CA MET A 50 -28.98 23.28 -10.63
C MET A 50 -28.99 23.79 -12.07
N LEU A 51 -28.27 23.11 -12.96
CA LEU A 51 -28.25 23.44 -14.38
C LEU A 51 -29.44 22.78 -15.10
N PRO A 52 -30.19 23.51 -15.96
CA PRO A 52 -31.24 22.91 -16.75
C PRO A 52 -30.67 21.98 -17.81
N VAL A 53 -31.35 20.87 -18.05
CA VAL A 53 -31.01 19.89 -19.11
C VAL A 53 -31.92 20.11 -20.31
N THR A 54 -31.36 20.21 -21.51
CA THR A 54 -32.10 20.36 -22.77
C THR A 54 -31.60 19.37 -23.83
N THR A 55 -32.43 19.07 -24.82
CA THR A 55 -32.07 18.23 -25.97
C THR A 55 -31.70 19.02 -27.22
N GLU A 56 -31.92 20.34 -27.17
CA GLU A 56 -31.63 21.28 -28.24
C GLU A 56 -30.70 22.38 -27.71
N TRP A 57 -29.89 22.93 -28.61
CA TRP A 57 -29.02 24.05 -28.27
C TRP A 57 -29.87 25.29 -27.92
N PRO A 58 -29.65 25.95 -26.77
CA PRO A 58 -30.46 27.11 -26.38
C PRO A 58 -30.40 28.25 -27.41
N VAL A 59 -31.54 28.89 -27.65
CA VAL A 59 -31.65 30.09 -28.52
C VAL A 59 -31.14 31.35 -27.80
N GLU A 60 -31.26 31.38 -26.47
CA GLU A 60 -30.75 32.46 -25.63
C GLU A 60 -29.21 32.38 -25.52
N ALA A 61 -28.54 33.52 -25.52
CA ALA A 61 -27.09 33.61 -25.37
C ALA A 61 -26.66 33.23 -23.94
N ARG A 62 -26.51 31.94 -23.67
CA ARG A 62 -26.01 31.37 -22.41
C ARG A 62 -24.93 30.32 -22.67
N ALA A 63 -24.09 30.10 -21.66
CA ALA A 63 -23.05 29.07 -21.76
C ALA A 63 -23.65 27.65 -21.87
N VAL A 64 -22.95 26.73 -22.55
CA VAL A 64 -23.46 25.38 -22.82
C VAL A 64 -22.44 24.30 -22.46
N ILE A 65 -22.85 23.28 -21.71
CA ILE A 65 -22.10 22.03 -21.55
C ILE A 65 -22.81 20.97 -22.37
N ALA A 66 -22.28 20.60 -23.53
CA ALA A 66 -22.86 19.56 -24.38
C ALA A 66 -22.16 18.23 -24.13
N ALA A 67 -22.91 17.18 -23.76
CA ALA A 67 -22.34 15.87 -23.43
C ALA A 67 -23.06 14.73 -24.16
N GLY A 68 -22.29 13.84 -24.78
CA GLY A 68 -22.80 12.68 -25.50
C GLY A 68 -21.70 11.79 -26.06
N THR A 69 -22.06 10.79 -26.85
CA THR A 69 -21.09 10.07 -27.68
C THR A 69 -20.86 10.84 -28.97
N GLU A 70 -19.73 10.61 -29.65
CA GLU A 70 -19.46 11.24 -30.96
C GLU A 70 -20.63 11.01 -31.94
N ALA A 71 -21.19 9.80 -31.94
CA ALA A 71 -22.33 9.46 -32.79
C ALA A 71 -23.61 10.22 -32.40
N SER A 72 -23.93 10.33 -31.11
CA SER A 72 -25.18 10.94 -30.66
C SER A 72 -25.16 12.48 -30.69
N LEU A 73 -23.98 13.10 -30.59
CA LEU A 73 -23.84 14.55 -30.69
C LEU A 73 -23.99 15.08 -32.13
N ASN A 74 -23.85 14.23 -33.15
CA ASN A 74 -23.96 14.65 -34.56
C ASN A 74 -25.30 15.33 -34.92
N GLY A 75 -26.38 15.00 -34.23
CA GLY A 75 -27.70 15.61 -34.44
C GLY A 75 -27.86 16.99 -33.77
N ILE A 76 -26.95 17.36 -32.86
CA ILE A 76 -27.00 18.60 -32.05
C ILE A 76 -25.97 19.61 -32.56
N LEU A 77 -24.81 19.12 -32.99
CA LEU A 77 -23.68 19.96 -33.40
C LEU A 77 -23.83 20.46 -34.84
N THR A 78 -23.42 21.71 -35.07
CA THR A 78 -23.34 22.26 -36.42
C THR A 78 -22.17 21.65 -37.21
N GLN A 79 -22.01 22.02 -38.48
CA GLN A 79 -20.86 21.56 -39.25
C GLN A 79 -19.53 22.12 -38.73
N SER A 80 -19.49 23.38 -38.26
CA SER A 80 -18.26 23.99 -37.74
C SER A 80 -17.84 23.35 -36.41
N ASP A 81 -18.78 23.11 -35.49
CA ASP A 81 -18.48 22.42 -34.22
C ASP A 81 -17.89 21.02 -34.46
N ARG A 82 -18.45 20.29 -35.43
CA ARG A 82 -17.96 18.95 -35.81
C ARG A 82 -16.56 19.01 -36.38
N GLN A 83 -16.29 19.94 -37.30
CA GLN A 83 -14.94 20.12 -37.84
C GLN A 83 -13.92 20.51 -36.76
N ALA A 84 -14.32 21.35 -35.80
CA ALA A 84 -13.47 21.70 -34.66
C ALA A 84 -13.20 20.48 -33.76
N LEU A 85 -14.21 19.66 -33.48
CA LEU A 85 -14.05 18.42 -32.71
C LEU A 85 -13.18 17.38 -33.45
N GLU A 86 -13.35 17.25 -34.76
CA GLU A 86 -12.57 16.36 -35.64
C GLU A 86 -11.12 16.81 -35.83
N SER A 87 -10.79 18.07 -35.53
CA SER A 87 -9.41 18.56 -35.52
C SER A 87 -8.55 17.94 -34.40
N LEU A 88 -9.19 17.45 -33.33
CA LEU A 88 -8.53 16.68 -32.28
C LEU A 88 -8.31 15.24 -32.75
N THR A 89 -7.28 14.56 -32.25
CA THR A 89 -7.04 13.14 -32.50
C THR A 89 -8.29 12.31 -32.19
N ARG A 90 -8.57 11.26 -32.98
CA ARG A 90 -9.72 10.37 -32.72
C ARG A 90 -9.43 9.47 -31.53
N PRO A 91 -10.28 9.46 -30.49
CA PRO A 91 -10.10 8.55 -29.36
C PRO A 91 -10.37 7.10 -29.76
N GLY A 92 -9.72 6.16 -29.08
CA GLY A 92 -10.06 4.73 -29.11
C GLY A 92 -11.21 4.38 -28.17
N ASN A 93 -11.41 3.09 -27.93
CA ASN A 93 -12.41 2.59 -26.98
C ASN A 93 -12.24 3.23 -25.60
N GLU A 94 -13.36 3.56 -24.96
CA GLU A 94 -13.43 4.28 -23.68
C GLU A 94 -12.76 5.67 -23.69
N GLY A 95 -12.28 6.15 -24.84
CA GLY A 95 -11.67 7.47 -24.94
C GLY A 95 -12.70 8.59 -25.13
N TYR A 96 -12.22 9.83 -25.06
CA TYR A 96 -13.05 11.02 -25.20
C TYR A 96 -12.32 12.19 -25.86
N ARG A 97 -13.10 13.18 -26.24
CA ARG A 97 -12.67 14.54 -26.60
C ARG A 97 -13.40 15.56 -25.71
N VAL A 98 -12.67 16.52 -25.17
CA VAL A 98 -13.24 17.70 -24.51
C VAL A 98 -12.74 18.96 -25.21
N LEU A 99 -13.66 19.80 -25.66
CA LEU A 99 -13.36 20.97 -26.48
C LEU A 99 -14.16 22.21 -26.05
N GLY A 100 -13.48 23.31 -25.77
CA GLY A 100 -14.05 24.64 -25.58
C GLY A 100 -14.34 25.32 -26.92
N LEU A 101 -15.50 25.96 -27.04
CA LEU A 101 -15.95 26.71 -28.22
C LEU A 101 -16.47 28.08 -27.82
N GLU A 102 -16.31 29.07 -28.71
CA GLU A 102 -16.78 30.45 -28.48
C GLU A 102 -17.72 30.97 -29.58
N GLU A 103 -17.77 30.30 -30.74
CA GLU A 103 -18.46 30.77 -31.95
C GLU A 103 -19.96 31.05 -31.73
N ARG A 104 -20.63 30.25 -30.90
CA ARG A 104 -22.06 30.37 -30.55
C ARG A 104 -22.27 30.84 -29.10
N GLY A 105 -21.25 31.46 -28.51
CA GLY A 105 -21.13 31.71 -27.07
C GLY A 105 -20.27 30.63 -26.38
N PRO A 106 -19.87 30.85 -25.11
CA PRO A 106 -19.01 29.91 -24.39
C PRO A 106 -19.65 28.53 -24.29
N ALA A 107 -18.99 27.51 -24.83
CA ALA A 107 -19.46 26.13 -24.74
C ALA A 107 -18.32 25.16 -24.45
N VAL A 108 -18.64 24.04 -23.81
CA VAL A 108 -17.74 22.89 -23.68
C VAL A 108 -18.45 21.67 -24.26
N LEU A 109 -17.84 21.06 -25.26
CA LEU A 109 -18.24 19.78 -25.82
C LEU A 109 -17.51 18.65 -25.10
N ILE A 110 -18.25 17.64 -24.66
CA ILE A 110 -17.74 16.41 -24.06
C ILE A 110 -18.25 15.25 -24.91
N ALA A 111 -17.38 14.72 -25.77
CA ALA A 111 -17.70 13.68 -26.74
C ALA A 111 -16.95 12.38 -26.42
N GLY A 112 -17.67 11.37 -25.95
CA GLY A 112 -17.13 10.03 -25.74
C GLY A 112 -17.10 9.18 -27.01
N ALA A 113 -16.12 8.31 -27.17
CA ALA A 113 -16.13 7.27 -28.21
C ALA A 113 -17.31 6.30 -28.03
N ASP A 114 -17.67 6.04 -26.76
CA ASP A 114 -18.74 5.18 -26.30
C ASP A 114 -19.32 5.72 -24.97
N PRO A 115 -20.33 5.08 -24.35
CA PRO A 115 -20.90 5.55 -23.08
C PRO A 115 -19.90 5.67 -21.93
N ARG A 116 -18.89 4.80 -21.83
CA ARG A 116 -17.83 4.91 -20.81
C ARG A 116 -16.92 6.11 -21.11
N GLY A 117 -16.54 6.28 -22.37
CA GLY A 117 -15.80 7.46 -22.84
C GLY A 117 -16.53 8.77 -22.49
N MET A 118 -17.86 8.80 -22.59
CA MET A 118 -18.65 9.95 -22.16
C MET A 118 -18.52 10.21 -20.65
N LEU A 119 -18.63 9.16 -19.82
CA LEU A 119 -18.41 9.25 -18.37
C LEU A 119 -17.01 9.78 -18.03
N TYR A 120 -15.98 9.29 -18.70
CA TYR A 120 -14.60 9.74 -18.44
C TYR A 120 -14.32 11.15 -18.94
N GLY A 121 -14.95 11.57 -20.05
CA GLY A 121 -14.91 12.96 -20.50
C GLY A 121 -15.60 13.91 -19.50
N ILE A 122 -16.72 13.49 -18.92
CA ILE A 122 -17.39 14.19 -17.82
C ILE A 122 -16.47 14.23 -16.58
N GLY A 123 -15.81 13.12 -16.25
CA GLY A 123 -14.84 13.06 -15.17
C GLY A 123 -13.68 14.05 -15.37
N HIS A 124 -13.12 14.12 -16.57
CA HIS A 124 -12.10 15.12 -16.93
C HIS A 124 -12.60 16.54 -16.73
N PHE A 125 -13.80 16.86 -17.23
CA PHE A 125 -14.42 18.16 -17.02
C PHE A 125 -14.55 18.49 -15.53
N LEU A 126 -15.09 17.58 -14.73
CA LEU A 126 -15.31 17.77 -13.30
C LEU A 126 -13.99 17.99 -12.52
N ARG A 127 -12.92 17.29 -12.90
CA ARG A 127 -11.59 17.45 -12.27
C ARG A 127 -10.91 18.77 -12.64
N LYS A 128 -11.17 19.29 -13.86
CA LYS A 128 -10.52 20.51 -14.37
C LYS A 128 -11.33 21.79 -14.13
N ALA A 129 -12.64 21.68 -13.95
CA ALA A 129 -13.51 22.80 -13.61
C ALA A 129 -13.19 23.36 -12.21
N LYS A 130 -13.40 24.67 -12.05
CA LYS A 130 -13.15 25.40 -10.80
C LYS A 130 -14.48 25.71 -10.15
N PHE A 131 -14.89 24.84 -9.26
CA PHE A 131 -16.12 24.97 -8.51
C PHE A 131 -15.95 25.86 -7.28
N GLY A 132 -16.94 26.70 -7.03
CA GLY A 132 -17.14 27.42 -5.79
C GLY A 132 -18.63 27.56 -5.52
N ARG A 133 -19.00 28.01 -4.32
CA ARG A 133 -20.40 28.30 -4.02
C ARG A 133 -20.97 29.28 -5.05
N ASN A 134 -22.06 28.90 -5.72
CA ASN A 134 -22.69 29.64 -6.80
C ASN A 134 -21.74 30.00 -7.97
N SER A 135 -20.69 29.22 -8.21
CA SER A 135 -19.72 29.51 -9.28
C SER A 135 -19.20 28.25 -9.97
N ILE A 136 -19.25 28.25 -11.30
CA ILE A 136 -18.59 27.26 -12.18
C ILE A 136 -17.69 28.02 -13.14
N ARG A 137 -16.37 27.82 -13.07
CA ARG A 137 -15.41 28.48 -13.96
C ARG A 137 -14.54 27.48 -14.70
N ILE A 138 -14.26 27.75 -15.96
CA ILE A 138 -13.51 26.87 -16.86
C ILE A 138 -12.46 27.66 -17.61
N GLU A 139 -11.31 27.04 -17.87
CA GLU A 139 -10.29 27.61 -18.75
C GLU A 139 -10.78 27.53 -20.22
N PRO A 140 -10.76 28.64 -20.98
CA PRO A 140 -11.40 28.73 -22.29
C PRO A 140 -10.73 27.88 -23.39
N ASN A 141 -9.47 27.51 -23.19
CA ASN A 141 -8.62 26.80 -24.16
C ASN A 141 -8.62 25.28 -23.97
N MET A 142 -9.68 24.70 -23.39
CA MET A 142 -9.78 23.26 -23.20
C MET A 142 -9.86 22.56 -24.56
N ALA A 143 -8.85 21.78 -24.92
CA ALA A 143 -8.79 21.04 -26.18
C ALA A 143 -8.01 19.75 -25.94
N VAL A 144 -8.73 18.68 -25.59
CA VAL A 144 -8.15 17.41 -25.14
C VAL A 144 -8.78 16.28 -25.92
N SER A 145 -7.96 15.35 -26.41
CA SER A 145 -8.39 14.00 -26.78
C SER A 145 -7.57 13.00 -25.98
N SER A 146 -8.23 12.02 -25.38
CA SER A 146 -7.55 11.04 -24.55
C SER A 146 -8.17 9.66 -24.69
N THR A 147 -7.37 8.62 -24.50
CA THR A 147 -7.77 7.20 -24.56
C THR A 147 -6.97 6.46 -23.50
N PRO A 148 -7.59 5.59 -22.70
CA PRO A 148 -6.86 4.85 -21.68
C PRO A 148 -5.84 3.92 -22.32
N ARG A 149 -4.68 3.79 -21.67
CA ARG A 149 -3.61 2.88 -22.10
C ARG A 149 -3.95 1.43 -21.81
N HIS A 150 -4.55 1.16 -20.66
CA HIS A 150 -4.86 -0.18 -20.18
C HIS A 150 -6.37 -0.46 -20.24
N SER A 151 -6.74 -1.69 -20.60
CA SER A 151 -8.14 -2.09 -20.77
C SER A 151 -8.81 -2.54 -19.47
N CYS A 152 -8.05 -2.83 -18.42
CA CYS A 152 -8.55 -3.24 -17.10
C CYS A 152 -8.02 -2.27 -16.03
N ARG A 153 -8.90 -1.51 -15.38
CA ARG A 153 -8.52 -0.42 -14.47
C ARG A 153 -9.49 -0.39 -13.30
N GLY A 154 -9.03 -0.73 -12.11
CA GLY A 154 -9.94 -0.85 -10.98
C GLY A 154 -9.27 -1.04 -9.63
N HIS A 155 -10.12 -1.28 -8.63
CA HIS A 155 -9.72 -1.51 -7.26
C HIS A 155 -10.67 -2.50 -6.59
N GLN A 156 -10.15 -3.29 -5.66
CA GLN A 156 -10.97 -4.11 -4.79
C GLN A 156 -11.62 -3.25 -3.68
N LEU A 157 -12.91 -3.49 -3.44
CA LEU A 157 -13.71 -2.88 -2.38
C LEU A 157 -14.35 -4.00 -1.54
N GLY A 158 -13.60 -4.49 -0.55
CA GLY A 158 -14.03 -5.59 0.31
C GLY A 158 -14.99 -5.17 1.42
N TYR A 159 -16.26 -5.58 1.34
CA TYR A 159 -17.22 -5.39 2.44
C TYR A 159 -17.15 -6.57 3.41
N ARG A 160 -16.20 -6.51 4.36
CA ARG A 160 -15.92 -7.56 5.36
C ARG A 160 -15.31 -6.97 6.65
N PRO A 161 -15.44 -7.64 7.81
CA PRO A 161 -15.02 -7.09 9.11
C PRO A 161 -13.51 -6.88 9.28
N LYS A 162 -12.69 -7.28 8.30
CA LYS A 162 -11.23 -7.08 8.28
C LYS A 162 -10.80 -5.68 7.82
N THR A 163 -11.60 -5.04 6.97
CA THR A 163 -11.22 -3.75 6.36
C THR A 163 -11.27 -2.61 7.36
N ASN A 164 -10.48 -1.55 7.14
CA ASN A 164 -10.42 -0.45 8.08
C ASN A 164 -11.53 0.60 7.95
N ALA A 165 -12.53 0.41 7.06
CA ALA A 165 -13.67 1.34 6.93
C ALA A 165 -14.87 0.77 6.15
N TYR A 166 -14.65 -0.10 5.15
CA TYR A 166 -15.67 -0.44 4.15
C TYR A 166 -16.88 -1.19 4.72
N ASP A 167 -16.68 -2.04 5.71
CA ASP A 167 -17.76 -2.71 6.44
C ASP A 167 -18.73 -1.75 7.14
N ALA A 168 -18.26 -0.56 7.54
CA ALA A 168 -19.10 0.47 8.13
C ALA A 168 -19.92 1.27 7.08
N TRP A 169 -19.68 1.09 5.78
CA TRP A 169 -20.26 1.91 4.74
C TRP A 169 -21.66 1.47 4.31
N SER A 170 -22.51 2.47 4.07
CA SER A 170 -23.82 2.30 3.45
C SER A 170 -23.70 2.06 1.93
N PRO A 171 -24.74 1.49 1.28
CA PRO A 171 -24.79 1.42 -0.18
C PRO A 171 -24.63 2.79 -0.87
N ALA A 172 -25.10 3.87 -0.24
CA ALA A 172 -24.96 5.22 -0.76
C ALA A 172 -23.51 5.74 -0.69
N GLN A 173 -22.77 5.39 0.37
CA GLN A 173 -21.34 5.69 0.45
C GLN A 173 -20.54 4.92 -0.60
N PHE A 174 -20.86 3.64 -0.84
CA PHE A 174 -20.27 2.88 -1.94
C PHE A 174 -20.62 3.46 -3.32
N ASP A 175 -21.87 3.86 -3.57
CA ASP A 175 -22.26 4.53 -4.82
C ASP A 175 -21.44 5.80 -5.06
N GLN A 176 -21.29 6.64 -4.02
CA GLN A 176 -20.43 7.83 -4.10
C GLN A 176 -18.97 7.45 -4.36
N TYR A 177 -18.41 6.45 -3.68
CA TYR A 177 -17.00 6.11 -3.84
C TYR A 177 -16.69 5.49 -5.21
N ILE A 178 -17.55 4.58 -5.69
CA ILE A 178 -17.44 3.97 -7.02
C ILE A 178 -17.54 5.02 -8.12
N ARG A 179 -18.45 5.99 -7.97
CA ARG A 179 -18.53 7.17 -8.85
C ARG A 179 -17.20 7.94 -8.90
N GLU A 180 -16.61 8.19 -7.74
CA GLU A 180 -15.36 8.94 -7.63
C GLU A 180 -14.21 8.20 -8.32
N LEU A 181 -14.10 6.88 -8.16
CA LEU A 181 -13.14 6.06 -8.89
C LEU A 181 -13.39 6.11 -10.41
N ALA A 182 -14.66 6.05 -10.85
CA ALA A 182 -15.02 6.14 -12.26
C ALA A 182 -14.70 7.52 -12.87
N ILE A 183 -14.87 8.62 -12.13
CA ILE A 183 -14.48 9.98 -12.53
C ILE A 183 -12.97 10.07 -12.82
N PHE A 184 -12.17 9.24 -12.15
CA PHE A 184 -10.72 9.12 -12.34
C PHE A 184 -10.32 8.00 -13.31
N GLY A 185 -11.28 7.36 -13.99
CA GLY A 185 -10.99 6.46 -15.12
C GLY A 185 -11.07 4.96 -14.80
N ALA A 186 -11.45 4.56 -13.59
CA ALA A 186 -11.71 3.15 -13.30
C ALA A 186 -12.84 2.61 -14.19
N ASN A 187 -12.67 1.38 -14.72
CA ASN A 187 -13.68 0.64 -15.48
C ASN A 187 -14.10 -0.67 -14.83
N SER A 188 -13.46 -1.06 -13.73
CA SER A 188 -13.74 -2.30 -13.00
C SER A 188 -13.76 -2.05 -11.50
N ILE A 189 -14.63 -2.76 -10.78
CA ILE A 189 -14.64 -2.83 -9.33
C ILE A 189 -14.69 -4.29 -8.90
N GLU A 190 -13.80 -4.71 -8.01
CA GLU A 190 -13.79 -6.07 -7.47
C GLU A 190 -14.42 -6.10 -6.07
N ILE A 191 -15.48 -6.90 -5.93
CA ILE A 191 -16.19 -7.11 -4.67
C ILE A 191 -15.93 -8.52 -4.15
N MET A 192 -16.45 -8.83 -2.96
CA MET A 192 -16.20 -10.09 -2.26
C MET A 192 -17.50 -10.86 -2.01
N PRO A 193 -17.45 -12.21 -1.97
CA PRO A 193 -18.59 -13.05 -1.61
C PRO A 193 -18.89 -12.95 -0.11
N PRO A 194 -20.06 -13.44 0.33
CA PRO A 194 -20.42 -13.46 1.75
C PRO A 194 -19.50 -14.29 2.64
N ARG A 195 -18.95 -15.40 2.10
CA ARG A 195 -18.04 -16.29 2.83
C ARG A 195 -16.60 -16.03 2.41
N THR A 196 -15.77 -15.68 3.38
CA THR A 196 -14.32 -15.44 3.26
C THR A 196 -13.61 -16.07 4.47
N ASP A 197 -12.31 -15.86 4.64
CA ASP A 197 -11.52 -16.24 5.83
C ASP A 197 -11.79 -15.37 7.07
N ASP A 198 -12.80 -14.50 7.02
CA ASP A 198 -13.20 -13.59 8.08
C ASP A 198 -14.51 -14.00 8.76
N ASP A 199 -14.79 -13.37 9.90
CA ASP A 199 -16.10 -13.45 10.54
C ASP A 199 -17.21 -13.06 9.55
N ALA A 200 -18.31 -13.83 9.55
CA ALA A 200 -19.41 -13.65 8.60
C ALA A 200 -20.07 -12.26 8.70
N THR A 201 -20.01 -11.62 9.87
CA THR A 201 -20.53 -10.27 10.12
C THR A 201 -19.66 -9.51 11.11
N GLY A 202 -19.73 -8.17 11.06
CA GLY A 202 -19.04 -7.27 11.99
C GLY A 202 -20.00 -6.29 12.67
N PRO A 203 -19.60 -5.66 13.78
CA PRO A 203 -20.47 -4.77 14.57
C PRO A 203 -20.87 -3.47 13.84
N LEU A 204 -20.13 -3.07 12.81
CA LEU A 204 -20.36 -1.85 12.03
C LEU A 204 -21.18 -2.07 10.76
N MET A 205 -21.41 -3.34 10.38
CA MET A 205 -22.10 -3.68 9.14
C MET A 205 -23.54 -3.18 9.11
N GLN A 206 -23.88 -2.42 8.06
CA GLN A 206 -25.22 -1.84 7.90
C GLN A 206 -26.24 -2.81 7.28
N VAL A 207 -25.78 -3.71 6.43
CA VAL A 207 -26.57 -4.77 5.79
C VAL A 207 -25.78 -6.07 5.73
N GLY A 208 -26.46 -7.20 5.51
CA GLY A 208 -25.81 -8.49 5.35
C GLY A 208 -24.91 -8.54 4.10
N PRO A 209 -23.79 -9.30 4.12
CA PRO A 209 -22.83 -9.31 3.02
C PRO A 209 -23.42 -9.64 1.63
N LEU A 210 -24.35 -10.61 1.55
CA LEU A 210 -25.00 -10.94 0.27
C LEU A 210 -25.89 -9.81 -0.24
N ASP A 211 -26.61 -9.12 0.64
CA ASP A 211 -27.43 -7.95 0.26
C ASP A 211 -26.55 -6.81 -0.24
N MET A 212 -25.42 -6.56 0.44
CA MET A 212 -24.44 -5.58 -0.05
C MET A 212 -23.89 -5.98 -1.43
N MET A 213 -23.46 -7.24 -1.60
CA MET A 213 -22.92 -7.74 -2.88
C MET A 213 -23.91 -7.54 -4.04
N ILE A 214 -25.20 -7.83 -3.83
CA ILE A 214 -26.26 -7.60 -4.82
C ILE A 214 -26.37 -6.11 -5.16
N ARG A 215 -26.44 -5.24 -4.14
CA ARG A 215 -26.52 -3.77 -4.35
C ARG A 215 -25.32 -3.23 -5.10
N LEU A 216 -24.10 -3.66 -4.71
CA LEU A 216 -22.86 -3.21 -5.33
C LEU A 216 -22.81 -3.62 -6.80
N SER A 217 -23.15 -4.86 -7.16
CA SER A 217 -23.18 -5.27 -8.57
C SER A 217 -24.11 -4.39 -9.42
N GLY A 218 -25.27 -3.99 -8.88
CA GLY A 218 -26.19 -3.07 -9.55
C GLY A 218 -25.64 -1.64 -9.66
N ILE A 219 -25.00 -1.14 -8.60
CA ILE A 219 -24.33 0.18 -8.58
C ILE A 219 -23.23 0.22 -9.65
N ILE A 220 -22.33 -0.76 -9.65
CA ILE A 220 -21.18 -0.88 -10.57
C ILE A 220 -21.69 -0.90 -12.02
N HIS A 221 -22.66 -1.77 -12.32
CA HIS A 221 -23.24 -1.88 -13.65
C HIS A 221 -23.99 -0.59 -14.08
N SER A 222 -24.56 0.19 -13.15
CA SER A 222 -25.25 1.45 -13.49
C SER A 222 -24.32 2.51 -14.09
N TYR A 223 -23.04 2.50 -13.71
CA TYR A 223 -21.97 3.32 -14.31
C TYR A 223 -21.41 2.70 -15.59
N GLY A 224 -21.89 1.51 -15.95
CA GLY A 224 -21.40 0.71 -17.05
C GLY A 224 -20.07 0.05 -16.76
N LEU A 225 -19.60 -0.07 -15.50
CA LEU A 225 -18.32 -0.69 -15.14
C LEU A 225 -18.44 -2.22 -15.02
N ASP A 226 -17.32 -2.92 -15.09
CA ASP A 226 -17.25 -4.37 -14.93
C ASP A 226 -17.28 -4.77 -13.44
N THR A 227 -18.16 -5.72 -13.09
CA THR A 227 -18.24 -6.30 -11.76
C THR A 227 -17.33 -7.52 -11.66
N TRP A 228 -16.25 -7.39 -10.92
CA TRP A 228 -15.33 -8.46 -10.59
C TRP A 228 -15.65 -9.04 -9.21
N VAL A 229 -15.42 -10.33 -9.00
CA VAL A 229 -15.58 -10.98 -7.69
C VAL A 229 -14.30 -11.74 -7.33
N TRP A 230 -13.62 -11.32 -6.27
CA TRP A 230 -12.58 -12.13 -5.63
C TRP A 230 -13.29 -13.23 -4.83
N TYR A 231 -13.19 -14.49 -5.27
CA TYR A 231 -13.95 -15.61 -4.71
C TYR A 231 -13.00 -16.77 -4.36
N PRO A 232 -12.53 -16.85 -3.11
CA PRO A 232 -11.58 -17.86 -2.70
C PRO A 232 -12.23 -19.23 -2.50
N ASN A 233 -11.39 -20.25 -2.43
CA ASN A 233 -11.79 -21.59 -2.01
C ASN A 233 -11.62 -21.68 -0.49
N MET A 234 -12.64 -22.18 0.20
CA MET A 234 -12.74 -22.08 1.66
C MET A 234 -12.94 -23.43 2.36
N ALA A 235 -13.24 -24.49 1.59
CA ALA A 235 -13.32 -25.85 2.15
C ALA A 235 -11.93 -26.48 2.31
N ASP A 236 -11.83 -27.43 3.25
CA ASP A 236 -10.56 -28.09 3.56
C ASP A 236 -10.13 -29.10 2.47
N ASP A 237 -11.08 -29.75 1.78
CA ASP A 237 -10.79 -30.83 0.81
C ASP A 237 -11.70 -30.81 -0.42
N TYR A 238 -11.16 -30.35 -1.56
CA TYR A 238 -11.87 -30.33 -2.85
C TYR A 238 -11.73 -31.65 -3.65
N THR A 239 -11.24 -32.72 -3.02
CA THR A 239 -11.26 -34.07 -3.60
C THR A 239 -12.48 -34.89 -3.13
N ASP A 240 -13.15 -34.45 -2.07
CA ASP A 240 -14.37 -35.06 -1.56
C ASP A 240 -15.61 -34.67 -2.41
N PRO A 241 -16.37 -35.65 -2.96
CA PRO A 241 -17.57 -35.37 -3.73
C PRO A 241 -18.66 -34.61 -2.99
N ASP A 242 -18.75 -34.75 -1.65
CA ASP A 242 -19.79 -34.08 -0.86
C ASP A 242 -19.44 -32.59 -0.71
N THR A 243 -18.19 -32.30 -0.36
CA THR A 243 -17.61 -30.95 -0.36
C THR A 243 -17.78 -30.25 -1.71
N LEU A 244 -17.46 -30.92 -2.82
CA LEU A 244 -17.65 -30.35 -4.16
C LEU A 244 -19.12 -29.97 -4.44
N ARG A 245 -20.08 -30.79 -4.00
CA ARG A 245 -21.51 -30.52 -4.17
C ARG A 245 -21.96 -29.30 -3.35
N GLU A 246 -21.47 -29.16 -2.13
CA GLU A 246 -21.81 -28.03 -1.25
C GLU A 246 -21.22 -26.71 -1.76
N GLU A 247 -19.94 -26.73 -2.15
CA GLU A 247 -19.23 -25.56 -2.70
C GLU A 247 -19.83 -25.08 -4.03
N LEU A 248 -20.31 -26.01 -4.88
CA LEU A 248 -21.04 -25.67 -6.10
C LEU A 248 -22.43 -25.11 -5.81
N ARG A 249 -23.13 -25.65 -4.81
CA ARG A 249 -24.47 -25.17 -4.42
C ARG A 249 -24.42 -23.75 -3.89
N GLU A 250 -23.44 -23.42 -3.06
CA GLU A 250 -23.23 -22.04 -2.57
C GLU A 250 -22.98 -21.07 -3.73
N ARG A 251 -22.07 -21.44 -4.65
CA ARG A 251 -21.77 -20.62 -5.83
C ARG A 251 -22.98 -20.48 -6.76
N GLU A 252 -23.76 -21.54 -6.94
CA GLU A 252 -24.99 -21.50 -7.75
C GLU A 252 -26.01 -20.52 -7.16
N GLU A 253 -26.20 -20.55 -5.83
CA GLU A 253 -27.07 -19.61 -5.14
C GLU A 253 -26.62 -18.17 -5.34
N ILE A 254 -25.33 -17.89 -5.17
CA ILE A 254 -24.78 -16.53 -5.31
C ILE A 254 -24.85 -16.07 -6.76
N PHE A 255 -24.38 -16.87 -7.72
CA PHE A 255 -24.41 -16.50 -9.14
C PHE A 255 -25.83 -16.30 -9.66
N GLY A 256 -26.82 -17.03 -9.11
CA GLY A 256 -28.23 -16.84 -9.46
C GLY A 256 -28.90 -15.63 -8.82
N LYS A 257 -28.36 -15.07 -7.73
CA LYS A 257 -28.91 -13.90 -7.02
C LYS A 257 -28.22 -12.59 -7.38
N VAL A 258 -26.92 -12.62 -7.66
CA VAL A 258 -26.16 -11.42 -8.03
C VAL A 258 -26.41 -11.10 -9.50
N PRO A 259 -27.01 -9.94 -9.83
CA PRO A 259 -27.50 -9.65 -11.18
C PRO A 259 -26.41 -9.48 -12.23
N TYR A 260 -25.23 -8.98 -11.86
CA TYR A 260 -24.14 -8.70 -12.79
C TYR A 260 -22.82 -9.23 -12.25
N ILE A 261 -22.19 -10.13 -12.99
CA ILE A 261 -20.82 -10.60 -12.76
C ILE A 261 -20.13 -10.70 -14.11
N ASP A 262 -19.06 -9.94 -14.31
CA ASP A 262 -18.27 -9.93 -15.54
C ASP A 262 -17.03 -10.82 -15.41
N ALA A 263 -16.50 -10.95 -14.20
CA ALA A 263 -15.39 -11.85 -13.92
C ALA A 263 -15.38 -12.36 -12.49
N VAL A 264 -14.88 -13.59 -12.32
CA VAL A 264 -14.58 -14.19 -11.01
C VAL A 264 -13.09 -14.49 -10.97
N PHE A 265 -12.45 -14.15 -9.87
CA PHE A 265 -11.05 -14.43 -9.60
C PHE A 265 -10.92 -15.39 -8.41
N ILE A 266 -10.29 -16.54 -8.63
CA ILE A 266 -9.95 -17.50 -7.58
C ILE A 266 -8.45 -17.34 -7.25
N PRO A 267 -8.09 -16.85 -6.04
CA PRO A 267 -6.70 -16.88 -5.59
C PRO A 267 -6.18 -18.31 -5.46
N GLY A 268 -4.87 -18.51 -5.66
CA GLY A 268 -4.23 -19.82 -5.50
C GLY A 268 -4.05 -20.23 -4.03
N SER A 269 -3.92 -19.26 -3.12
CA SER A 269 -3.83 -19.44 -1.67
C SER A 269 -4.20 -18.14 -0.93
N ASP A 270 -4.21 -18.18 0.40
CA ASP A 270 -4.52 -17.03 1.28
C ASP A 270 -5.89 -16.39 0.98
N PRO A 271 -7.00 -17.16 1.05
CA PRO A 271 -7.13 -18.60 1.34
C PRO A 271 -7.30 -19.46 0.06
N GLY A 272 -7.24 -20.79 0.18
CA GLY A 272 -7.53 -21.74 -0.91
C GLY A 272 -6.65 -22.97 -0.97
N GLU A 273 -5.33 -22.80 -0.81
CA GLU A 273 -4.29 -23.83 -0.64
C GLU A 273 -4.41 -25.14 -1.47
N LEU A 274 -5.00 -25.08 -2.67
CA LEU A 274 -5.18 -26.26 -3.52
C LEU A 274 -3.91 -26.61 -4.28
N GLN A 275 -3.68 -27.91 -4.51
CA GLN A 275 -2.70 -28.35 -5.49
C GLN A 275 -3.15 -27.96 -6.91
N PRO A 276 -2.22 -27.67 -7.84
CA PRO A 276 -2.58 -27.09 -9.13
C PRO A 276 -3.56 -27.93 -9.97
N ASP A 277 -3.44 -29.26 -9.97
CA ASP A 277 -4.34 -30.15 -10.68
C ASP A 277 -5.77 -30.11 -10.13
N VAL A 278 -5.92 -30.13 -8.81
CA VAL A 278 -7.20 -29.98 -8.12
C VAL A 278 -7.80 -28.60 -8.37
N LEU A 279 -6.98 -27.54 -8.28
CA LEU A 279 -7.41 -26.16 -8.53
C LEU A 279 -8.00 -26.00 -9.94
N PHE A 280 -7.35 -26.53 -10.97
CA PHE A 280 -7.83 -26.40 -12.35
C PHE A 280 -9.08 -27.26 -12.61
N ALA A 281 -9.13 -28.48 -12.08
CA ALA A 281 -10.30 -29.35 -12.20
C ALA A 281 -11.54 -28.73 -11.53
N TRP A 282 -11.36 -28.15 -10.33
CA TRP A 282 -12.39 -27.41 -9.63
C TRP A 282 -12.83 -26.15 -10.39
N SER A 283 -11.86 -25.34 -10.81
CA SER A 283 -12.11 -24.08 -11.54
C SER A 283 -12.89 -24.30 -12.84
N ALA A 284 -12.63 -25.41 -13.56
CA ALA A 284 -13.40 -25.76 -14.76
C ALA A 284 -14.91 -25.92 -14.48
N GLN A 285 -15.27 -26.53 -13.34
CA GLN A 285 -16.66 -26.71 -12.91
C GLN A 285 -17.29 -25.36 -12.52
N VAL A 286 -16.55 -24.54 -11.78
CA VAL A 286 -16.99 -23.17 -11.41
C VAL A 286 -17.21 -22.32 -12.65
N ALA A 287 -16.33 -22.39 -13.65
CA ALA A 287 -16.47 -21.64 -14.90
C ALA A 287 -17.72 -22.06 -15.70
N ALA A 288 -18.03 -23.36 -15.73
CA ALA A 288 -19.25 -23.86 -16.38
C ALA A 288 -20.51 -23.36 -15.65
N LEU A 289 -20.51 -23.40 -14.32
CA LEU A 289 -21.60 -22.90 -13.49
C LEU A 289 -21.78 -21.38 -13.63
N LEU A 290 -20.69 -20.62 -13.62
CA LEU A 290 -20.70 -19.16 -13.80
C LEU A 290 -21.38 -18.78 -15.11
N ARG A 291 -21.01 -19.43 -16.22
CA ARG A 291 -21.58 -19.15 -17.55
C ARG A 291 -23.06 -19.50 -17.68
N LYS A 292 -23.62 -20.35 -16.81
CA LYS A 292 -25.06 -20.65 -16.79
C LYS A 292 -25.89 -19.41 -16.42
N TYR A 293 -25.36 -18.55 -15.56
CA TYR A 293 -26.04 -17.34 -15.07
C TYR A 293 -25.49 -16.07 -15.72
N HIS A 294 -24.19 -16.05 -16.04
CA HIS A 294 -23.48 -14.91 -16.61
C HIS A 294 -22.71 -15.36 -17.88
N PRO A 295 -23.37 -15.43 -19.05
CA PRO A 295 -22.82 -16.11 -20.24
C PRO A 295 -21.49 -15.53 -20.78
N HIS A 296 -21.23 -14.26 -20.52
CA HIS A 296 -20.01 -13.57 -20.97
C HIS A 296 -18.91 -13.54 -19.91
N ALA A 297 -19.21 -13.95 -18.68
CA ALA A 297 -18.29 -13.85 -17.57
C ALA A 297 -17.07 -14.77 -17.74
N LYS A 298 -15.93 -14.32 -17.21
CA LYS A 298 -14.65 -15.02 -17.30
C LYS A 298 -14.15 -15.45 -15.94
N LEU A 299 -13.55 -16.64 -15.85
CA LEU A 299 -12.92 -17.13 -14.63
C LEU A 299 -11.39 -16.93 -14.72
N TRP A 300 -10.82 -16.32 -13.70
CA TRP A 300 -9.40 -15.99 -13.59
C TRP A 300 -8.80 -16.69 -12.38
N ILE A 301 -7.52 -17.03 -12.46
CA ILE A 301 -6.78 -17.69 -11.37
C ILE A 301 -5.40 -17.04 -11.17
N SER A 302 -4.83 -17.19 -9.98
CA SER A 302 -3.50 -16.67 -9.63
C SER A 302 -2.54 -17.80 -9.30
N PRO A 303 -1.25 -17.71 -9.66
CA PRO A 303 -0.19 -18.56 -9.14
C PRO A 303 0.25 -18.18 -7.71
N GLN A 304 -0.62 -17.52 -6.94
CA GLN A 304 -0.42 -17.14 -5.55
C GLN A 304 -0.25 -18.40 -4.68
N VAL A 305 0.83 -18.46 -3.91
CA VAL A 305 1.10 -19.61 -3.03
C VAL A 305 1.82 -19.21 -1.73
N MET A 306 1.29 -19.66 -0.59
CA MET A 306 1.90 -19.56 0.74
C MET A 306 2.32 -20.95 1.25
N SER A 307 3.15 -21.64 0.47
CA SER A 307 3.62 -23.00 0.79
C SER A 307 5.08 -23.02 1.24
N HIS A 308 5.46 -24.11 1.91
CA HIS A 308 6.84 -24.44 2.26
C HIS A 308 7.72 -24.72 1.02
N GLU A 309 7.13 -25.15 -0.10
CA GLU A 309 7.83 -25.50 -1.34
C GLU A 309 7.22 -24.79 -2.57
N PRO A 310 7.33 -23.46 -2.67
CA PRO A 310 6.62 -22.66 -3.68
C PRO A 310 7.02 -22.97 -5.13
N GLY A 311 8.29 -23.31 -5.38
CA GLY A 311 8.79 -23.58 -6.74
C GLY A 311 8.13 -24.78 -7.41
N LYS A 312 7.95 -25.89 -6.68
CA LYS A 312 7.30 -27.09 -7.21
C LYS A 312 5.83 -26.83 -7.55
N TRP A 313 5.14 -26.08 -6.70
CA TRP A 313 3.74 -25.71 -6.93
C TRP A 313 3.61 -24.83 -8.18
N LEU A 314 4.50 -23.84 -8.35
CA LEU A 314 4.51 -22.95 -9.51
C LEU A 314 4.70 -23.70 -10.84
N GLU A 315 5.64 -24.66 -10.89
CA GLU A 315 5.81 -25.49 -12.09
C GLU A 315 4.56 -26.33 -12.41
N GLY A 316 3.90 -26.88 -11.39
CA GLY A 316 2.63 -27.58 -11.57
C GLY A 316 1.51 -26.68 -12.10
N PHE A 317 1.43 -25.46 -11.60
CA PHE A 317 0.48 -24.45 -12.10
C PHE A 317 0.73 -24.10 -13.56
N LEU A 318 1.98 -23.84 -13.93
CA LEU A 318 2.34 -23.47 -15.29
C LEU A 318 2.10 -24.63 -16.28
N ALA A 319 2.37 -25.87 -15.86
CA ALA A 319 2.02 -27.06 -16.65
C ALA A 319 0.50 -27.16 -16.92
N GLN A 320 -0.35 -26.79 -15.96
CA GLN A 320 -1.81 -26.75 -16.17
C GLN A 320 -2.23 -25.62 -17.11
N VAL A 321 -1.60 -24.44 -17.03
CA VAL A 321 -1.84 -23.34 -17.97
C VAL A 321 -1.44 -23.73 -19.40
N ASP A 322 -0.35 -24.48 -19.57
CA ASP A 322 0.16 -24.92 -20.87
C ASP A 322 -0.78 -25.90 -21.60
N LEU A 323 -1.70 -26.55 -20.87
CA LEU A 323 -2.81 -27.32 -21.47
C LEU A 323 -3.83 -26.42 -22.20
N GLN A 324 -3.74 -25.10 -22.01
CA GLN A 324 -4.54 -24.09 -22.67
C GLN A 324 -6.07 -24.34 -22.56
N PRO A 325 -6.61 -24.47 -21.33
CA PRO A 325 -8.04 -24.66 -21.14
C PRO A 325 -8.88 -23.50 -21.70
N GLU A 326 -9.92 -23.83 -22.47
CA GLU A 326 -10.82 -22.82 -23.08
C GLU A 326 -11.62 -22.01 -22.04
N TRP A 327 -11.85 -22.56 -20.85
CA TRP A 327 -12.64 -21.89 -19.82
C TRP A 327 -11.88 -20.76 -19.12
N LEU A 328 -10.54 -20.77 -19.19
CA LEU A 328 -9.68 -19.83 -18.48
C LEU A 328 -9.72 -18.45 -19.14
N GLY A 329 -10.09 -17.43 -18.37
CA GLY A 329 -10.14 -16.03 -18.80
C GLY A 329 -8.79 -15.33 -18.81
N GLY A 330 -7.91 -15.69 -17.88
CA GLY A 330 -6.58 -15.11 -17.75
C GLY A 330 -5.96 -15.36 -16.38
N ILE A 331 -4.80 -14.75 -16.17
CA ILE A 331 -3.97 -14.92 -14.98
C ILE A 331 -3.92 -13.63 -14.17
N VAL A 332 -3.94 -13.74 -12.85
CA VAL A 332 -3.78 -12.61 -11.93
C VAL A 332 -2.39 -12.64 -11.30
N PHE A 333 -1.65 -11.54 -11.40
CA PHE A 333 -0.36 -11.34 -10.74
C PHE A 333 -0.52 -10.43 -9.53
N GLY A 334 0.00 -10.81 -8.36
CA GLY A 334 -0.17 -10.04 -7.13
C GLY A 334 0.67 -10.59 -5.96
N PRO A 335 0.28 -10.32 -4.71
CA PRO A 335 0.93 -10.84 -3.51
C PRO A 335 1.19 -12.35 -3.57
N HIS A 336 2.32 -12.76 -2.99
CA HIS A 336 2.74 -14.16 -2.90
C HIS A 336 2.90 -14.92 -4.25
N VAL A 337 3.00 -14.19 -5.37
CA VAL A 337 3.49 -14.74 -6.65
C VAL A 337 5.01 -14.61 -6.69
N ASP A 338 5.72 -15.71 -6.40
CA ASP A 338 7.18 -15.71 -6.23
C ASP A 338 7.97 -15.86 -7.54
N ILE A 339 7.52 -15.19 -8.60
CA ILE A 339 8.19 -15.11 -9.89
C ILE A 339 8.06 -13.68 -10.45
N PRO A 340 9.12 -13.05 -10.95
CA PRO A 340 9.01 -11.70 -11.51
C PRO A 340 7.99 -11.65 -12.65
N LEU A 341 7.14 -10.61 -12.68
CA LEU A 341 6.12 -10.45 -13.73
C LEU A 341 6.68 -10.54 -15.17
N PRO A 342 7.85 -9.95 -15.51
CA PRO A 342 8.43 -10.14 -16.84
C PRO A 342 8.70 -11.60 -17.21
N GLU A 343 9.10 -12.43 -16.23
CA GLU A 343 9.31 -13.86 -16.43
C GLU A 343 7.97 -14.60 -16.49
N LEU A 344 7.02 -14.30 -15.60
CA LEU A 344 5.68 -14.88 -15.68
C LEU A 344 5.05 -14.63 -17.06
N ARG A 345 5.12 -13.40 -17.56
CA ARG A 345 4.57 -13.06 -18.88
C ARG A 345 5.22 -13.85 -20.02
N ARG A 346 6.53 -14.15 -19.93
CA ARG A 346 7.22 -15.01 -20.91
C ARG A 346 6.71 -16.45 -20.89
N ARG A 347 6.34 -16.95 -19.72
CA ARG A 347 5.90 -18.34 -19.53
C ARG A 347 4.42 -18.57 -19.77
N ILE A 348 3.56 -17.57 -19.55
CA ILE A 348 2.12 -17.69 -19.80
C ILE A 348 1.81 -17.56 -21.31
N PRO A 349 1.05 -18.49 -21.92
CA PRO A 349 0.59 -18.39 -23.30
C PRO A 349 -0.05 -17.02 -23.62
N SER A 350 0.26 -16.46 -24.78
CA SER A 350 -0.15 -15.10 -25.16
C SER A 350 -1.66 -14.87 -25.24
N GLN A 351 -2.45 -15.93 -25.44
CA GLN A 351 -3.91 -15.87 -25.43
C GLN A 351 -4.49 -15.53 -24.05
N TYR A 352 -3.74 -15.82 -22.97
CA TYR A 352 -4.16 -15.50 -21.62
C TYR A 352 -3.61 -14.13 -21.21
N PRO A 353 -4.46 -13.11 -21.09
CA PRO A 353 -4.04 -11.84 -20.50
C PRO A 353 -3.58 -12.05 -19.06
N ILE A 354 -2.65 -11.20 -18.63
CA ILE A 354 -2.31 -11.04 -17.22
C ILE A 354 -2.90 -9.71 -16.77
N ARG A 355 -3.67 -9.72 -15.67
CA ARG A 355 -4.00 -8.50 -14.93
C ARG A 355 -3.19 -8.46 -13.64
N ARG A 356 -2.93 -7.25 -13.15
CA ARG A 356 -2.28 -7.06 -11.85
C ARG A 356 -3.33 -6.94 -10.73
N TYR A 357 -2.96 -7.39 -9.55
CA TYR A 357 -3.68 -7.32 -8.27
C TYR A 357 -2.71 -6.82 -7.21
N GLU A 358 -2.15 -5.64 -7.47
CA GLU A 358 -1.03 -5.10 -6.70
C GLU A 358 -1.47 -4.64 -5.31
N ASP A 359 -0.68 -4.96 -4.28
CA ASP A 359 -0.88 -4.51 -2.91
C ASP A 359 -0.49 -3.04 -2.75
N ILE A 360 -1.49 -2.17 -2.52
CA ILE A 360 -1.31 -0.74 -2.29
C ILE A 360 -1.58 -0.33 -0.83
N THR A 361 -1.90 -1.29 0.03
CA THR A 361 -2.43 -1.05 1.38
C THR A 361 -1.39 -1.23 2.47
N HIS A 362 -0.47 -2.18 2.29
CA HIS A 362 0.49 -2.56 3.32
C HIS A 362 1.85 -1.85 3.19
N ASN A 363 2.42 -1.45 4.33
CA ASN A 363 3.71 -0.74 4.38
C ASN A 363 4.93 -1.69 4.46
N PHE A 364 4.77 -2.88 5.02
CA PHE A 364 5.79 -3.93 5.09
C PHE A 364 5.12 -5.31 5.16
N HIS A 365 5.91 -6.38 5.03
CA HIS A 365 5.38 -7.75 4.90
C HIS A 365 4.30 -7.84 3.80
N CYS A 366 4.62 -7.24 2.67
CA CYS A 366 3.74 -7.07 1.53
C CYS A 366 4.54 -7.20 0.23
N GLN A 367 3.83 -7.13 -0.89
CA GLN A 367 4.42 -7.21 -2.21
C GLN A 367 5.41 -6.06 -2.46
N TYR A 368 5.03 -4.82 -2.14
CA TYR A 368 5.86 -3.62 -2.35
C TYR A 368 6.04 -2.80 -1.06
N PRO A 369 6.99 -3.18 -0.19
CA PRO A 369 7.19 -2.47 1.07
C PRO A 369 7.70 -1.03 0.86
N VAL A 370 7.57 -0.22 1.89
CA VAL A 370 8.24 1.09 1.97
C VAL A 370 9.75 0.88 2.01
N VAL A 371 10.47 1.60 1.14
CA VAL A 371 11.91 1.46 0.96
C VAL A 371 12.66 1.96 2.19
N ASP A 372 13.56 1.14 2.72
CA ASP A 372 14.46 1.47 3.83
C ASP A 372 13.77 2.09 5.06
N TRP A 373 12.51 1.73 5.32
CA TRP A 373 11.64 2.44 6.26
C TRP A 373 12.24 2.51 7.68
N ASP A 374 12.11 3.67 8.33
CA ASP A 374 12.61 3.89 9.68
C ASP A 374 11.83 3.04 10.70
N LEU A 375 12.55 2.40 11.63
CA LEU A 375 11.97 1.48 12.60
C LEU A 375 10.94 2.17 13.51
N ALA A 376 11.12 3.46 13.82
CA ALA A 376 10.17 4.19 14.65
C ALA A 376 8.79 4.25 13.98
N PHE A 377 8.76 4.54 12.67
CA PHE A 377 7.51 4.49 11.91
C PHE A 377 6.97 3.07 11.77
N ALA A 378 7.82 2.08 11.49
CA ALA A 378 7.35 0.70 11.40
C ALA A 378 6.67 0.21 12.68
N LEU A 379 7.22 0.58 13.85
CA LEU A 379 6.65 0.21 15.15
C LEU A 379 5.32 0.91 15.43
N THR A 380 5.16 2.18 15.06
CA THR A 380 4.00 2.96 15.50
C THR A 380 2.91 3.04 14.43
N LEU A 381 3.26 3.26 13.16
CA LEU A 381 2.30 3.27 12.05
C LEU A 381 1.91 1.84 11.62
N GLY A 382 2.76 0.85 11.87
CA GLY A 382 2.42 -0.54 11.60
C GLY A 382 2.17 -0.84 10.12
N ARG A 383 1.50 -1.97 9.87
CA ARG A 383 1.35 -2.55 8.53
C ARG A 383 0.33 -1.80 7.67
N GLU A 384 -0.74 -1.28 8.27
CA GLU A 384 -1.94 -0.78 7.58
C GLU A 384 -2.31 0.66 8.03
N SER A 385 -1.33 1.56 8.09
CA SER A 385 -1.61 3.00 8.34
C SER A 385 -2.09 3.71 7.08
N ILE A 386 -2.67 4.91 7.24
CA ILE A 386 -2.83 5.88 6.14
C ILE A 386 -1.49 6.04 5.42
N ASN A 387 -1.40 5.77 4.11
CA ASN A 387 -0.12 5.59 3.42
C ASN A 387 -0.07 6.24 2.02
N PRO A 388 -0.27 7.56 1.86
CA PRO A 388 -0.08 8.20 0.56
C PRO A 388 1.37 8.02 0.08
N ARG A 389 1.55 7.29 -1.02
CA ARG A 389 2.87 6.97 -1.64
C ARG A 389 2.90 7.29 -3.15
N PRO A 390 2.42 8.48 -3.58
CA PRO A 390 2.17 8.77 -4.99
C PRO A 390 3.37 8.56 -5.93
N LEU A 391 4.61 8.82 -5.50
CA LEU A 391 5.80 8.63 -6.33
C LEU A 391 6.22 7.16 -6.41
N ALA A 392 6.20 6.44 -5.29
CA ALA A 392 6.51 5.03 -5.25
C ALA A 392 5.48 4.21 -6.05
N GLU A 393 4.19 4.45 -5.85
CA GLU A 393 3.12 3.75 -6.55
C GLU A 393 3.19 3.98 -8.08
N LYS A 394 3.45 5.23 -8.51
CA LYS A 394 3.70 5.54 -9.92
C LYS A 394 4.91 4.78 -10.47
N HIS A 395 6.01 4.74 -9.72
CA HIS A 395 7.22 4.03 -10.14
C HIS A 395 6.95 2.52 -10.32
N ILE A 396 6.34 1.90 -9.31
CA ILE A 396 5.97 0.48 -9.32
C ILE A 396 5.06 0.17 -10.51
N HIS A 397 4.01 0.96 -10.72
CA HIS A 397 3.12 0.84 -11.86
C HIS A 397 3.91 0.84 -13.18
N ASN A 398 4.73 1.87 -13.40
CA ASN A 398 5.36 2.14 -14.69
C ASN A 398 6.45 1.12 -15.05
N VAL A 399 7.18 0.58 -14.07
CA VAL A 399 8.19 -0.47 -14.31
C VAL A 399 7.53 -1.77 -14.82
N LEU A 400 6.28 -2.03 -14.42
CA LEU A 400 5.59 -3.29 -14.65
C LEU A 400 4.45 -3.22 -15.69
N GLU A 401 4.03 -2.02 -16.10
CA GLU A 401 2.84 -1.80 -16.94
C GLU A 401 2.83 -2.62 -18.24
N SER A 402 4.00 -2.78 -18.88
CA SER A 402 4.09 -3.36 -20.23
C SER A 402 3.81 -4.87 -20.29
N TYR A 403 3.73 -5.53 -19.13
CA TYR A 403 3.56 -6.98 -19.03
C TYR A 403 2.12 -7.41 -18.72
N ALA A 404 1.19 -6.46 -18.55
CA ALA A 404 -0.18 -6.72 -18.14
C ALA A 404 -1.20 -5.84 -18.88
N ILE A 405 -2.46 -6.26 -18.89
CA ILE A 405 -3.56 -5.48 -19.51
C ILE A 405 -4.07 -4.34 -18.63
N GLY A 406 -3.47 -4.17 -17.45
CA GLY A 406 -3.84 -3.18 -16.44
C GLY A 406 -3.87 -3.78 -15.03
N ASN A 407 -4.67 -3.20 -14.14
CA ASN A 407 -4.68 -3.52 -12.72
C ASN A 407 -6.08 -3.43 -12.10
N ILE A 408 -6.34 -4.30 -11.13
CA ILE A 408 -7.37 -4.09 -10.10
C ILE A 408 -6.66 -4.24 -8.76
N SER A 409 -6.29 -3.14 -8.11
CA SER A 409 -5.42 -3.21 -6.93
C SER A 409 -6.10 -3.89 -5.75
N TYR A 410 -5.32 -4.63 -4.97
CA TYR A 410 -5.71 -5.13 -3.64
C TYR A 410 -5.72 -3.98 -2.63
N SER A 411 -6.82 -3.84 -1.88
CA SER A 411 -6.97 -2.81 -0.86
C SER A 411 -7.75 -3.36 0.35
N GLU A 412 -7.32 -3.01 1.56
CA GLU A 412 -8.00 -3.35 2.81
C GLU A 412 -8.79 -2.16 3.39
N GLY A 413 -9.07 -1.14 2.57
CA GLY A 413 -9.94 -0.04 2.96
C GLY A 413 -9.51 1.33 2.44
N ILE A 414 -9.63 2.35 3.29
CA ILE A 414 -9.48 3.76 2.89
C ILE A 414 -8.10 4.34 3.21
N ASN A 415 -7.25 3.65 3.98
CA ASN A 415 -5.88 4.09 4.27
C ASN A 415 -5.04 4.37 3.02
N ASP A 416 -5.30 3.63 1.94
CA ASP A 416 -4.62 3.72 0.65
C ASP A 416 -5.38 4.54 -0.41
N ASP A 417 -6.37 5.35 0.00
CA ASP A 417 -7.26 6.11 -0.89
C ASP A 417 -6.52 6.89 -2.00
N VAL A 418 -5.49 7.67 -1.61
CA VAL A 418 -4.68 8.45 -2.57
C VAL A 418 -4.01 7.55 -3.60
N ASN A 419 -3.55 6.37 -3.19
CA ASN A 419 -2.86 5.42 -4.07
C ASN A 419 -3.82 4.90 -5.14
N LYS A 420 -5.11 4.65 -4.82
CA LYS A 420 -6.10 4.24 -5.83
C LYS A 420 -6.20 5.24 -6.99
N PHE A 421 -6.22 6.54 -6.69
CA PHE A 421 -6.30 7.58 -7.72
C PHE A 421 -5.01 7.72 -8.54
N ILE A 422 -3.84 7.52 -7.91
CA ILE A 422 -2.57 7.45 -8.62
C ILE A 422 -2.59 6.29 -9.60
N TRP A 423 -2.96 5.09 -9.15
CA TRP A 423 -3.05 3.90 -9.99
C TRP A 423 -4.05 4.06 -11.14
N SER A 424 -5.26 4.57 -10.87
CA SER A 424 -6.27 4.85 -11.89
C SER A 424 -5.75 5.78 -13.00
N ASP A 425 -5.05 6.85 -12.63
CA ASP A 425 -4.51 7.82 -13.60
C ASP A 425 -3.30 7.26 -14.36
N GLN A 426 -2.47 6.42 -13.73
CA GLN A 426 -1.37 5.74 -14.41
C GLN A 426 -1.85 4.65 -15.38
N ASP A 427 -2.90 3.90 -15.03
CA ASP A 427 -3.54 2.94 -15.95
C ASP A 427 -4.19 3.67 -17.16
N TRP A 428 -4.55 4.95 -17.00
CA TRP A 428 -5.03 5.80 -18.09
C TRP A 428 -3.88 6.34 -18.95
N ASP A 429 -2.95 7.09 -18.38
CA ASP A 429 -1.72 7.58 -19.02
C ASP A 429 -0.57 7.64 -18.01
N SER A 430 0.32 6.66 -18.09
CA SER A 430 1.46 6.53 -17.19
C SER A 430 2.53 7.61 -17.32
N ARG A 431 2.40 8.52 -18.28
CA ARG A 431 3.24 9.72 -18.39
C ARG A 431 2.73 10.86 -17.51
N THR A 432 1.51 10.78 -16.97
CA THR A 432 0.97 11.82 -16.10
C THR A 432 1.79 11.92 -14.82
N GLU A 433 2.36 13.09 -14.56
CA GLU A 433 3.10 13.37 -13.34
C GLU A 433 2.19 13.23 -12.12
N ALA A 434 2.67 12.57 -11.06
CA ALA A 434 1.85 12.30 -9.87
C ALA A 434 1.26 13.58 -9.25
N ILE A 435 2.00 14.70 -9.31
CA ILE A 435 1.51 16.00 -8.82
C ILE A 435 0.25 16.48 -9.55
N GLU A 436 0.09 16.17 -10.84
CA GLU A 436 -1.11 16.55 -11.60
C GLU A 436 -2.32 15.76 -11.14
N THR A 437 -2.16 14.45 -10.90
CA THR A 437 -3.20 13.60 -10.30
C THR A 437 -3.59 14.12 -8.92
N LEU A 438 -2.62 14.50 -8.09
CA LEU A 438 -2.86 15.03 -6.75
C LEU A 438 -3.55 16.40 -6.75
N ARG A 439 -3.24 17.26 -7.73
CA ARG A 439 -3.94 18.55 -7.94
C ARG A 439 -5.40 18.32 -8.30
N ASP A 440 -5.67 17.36 -9.18
CA ASP A 440 -7.04 17.00 -9.55
C ASP A 440 -7.78 16.36 -8.37
N PHE A 441 -7.15 15.46 -7.63
CA PHE A 441 -7.66 14.88 -6.39
C PHE A 441 -8.04 15.98 -5.39
N ALA A 442 -7.11 16.88 -5.08
CA ALA A 442 -7.32 17.94 -4.11
C ALA A 442 -8.40 18.93 -4.57
N ARG A 443 -8.41 19.33 -5.84
CA ARG A 443 -9.43 20.25 -6.38
C ARG A 443 -10.82 19.62 -6.33
N PHE A 444 -10.94 18.36 -6.75
CA PHE A 444 -12.22 17.69 -6.87
C PHE A 444 -12.82 17.32 -5.51
N PHE A 445 -11.99 16.89 -4.55
CA PHE A 445 -12.45 16.40 -3.25
C PHE A 445 -12.43 17.44 -2.14
N ILE A 446 -11.49 18.38 -2.16
CA ILE A 446 -11.31 19.37 -1.07
C ILE A 446 -11.73 20.76 -1.54
N GLY A 447 -11.30 21.15 -2.74
CA GLY A 447 -11.67 22.42 -3.38
C GLY A 447 -10.49 23.14 -3.99
N GLU A 448 -10.76 24.01 -4.97
CA GLU A 448 -9.75 24.74 -5.76
C GLU A 448 -8.75 25.52 -4.88
N ALA A 449 -9.21 26.13 -3.79
CA ALA A 449 -8.34 26.91 -2.90
C ALA A 449 -7.26 26.06 -2.20
N TYR A 450 -7.47 24.75 -2.09
CA TYR A 450 -6.59 23.81 -1.42
C TYR A 450 -5.81 22.92 -2.40
N ALA A 451 -6.04 23.06 -3.70
CA ALA A 451 -5.48 22.16 -4.72
C ALA A 451 -3.95 22.04 -4.62
N GLU A 452 -3.23 23.16 -4.61
CA GLU A 452 -1.76 23.16 -4.50
C GLU A 452 -1.28 22.70 -3.12
N GLY A 453 -1.91 23.22 -2.05
CA GLY A 453 -1.48 22.94 -0.68
C GLY A 453 -1.61 21.47 -0.30
N VAL A 454 -2.74 20.84 -0.64
CA VAL A 454 -2.97 19.41 -0.38
C VAL A 454 -2.13 18.55 -1.31
N ALA A 455 -1.98 18.91 -2.60
CA ALA A 455 -1.17 18.12 -3.52
C ALA A 455 0.31 18.07 -3.10
N HIS A 456 0.90 19.22 -2.76
CA HIS A 456 2.25 19.28 -2.20
C HIS A 456 2.32 18.66 -0.79
N GLY A 457 1.25 18.79 0.00
CA GLY A 457 1.07 18.13 1.29
C GLY A 457 1.22 16.62 1.22
N LEU A 458 0.55 15.98 0.26
CA LEU A 458 0.58 14.53 0.07
C LEU A 458 1.95 14.05 -0.42
N LEU A 459 2.61 14.76 -1.33
CA LEU A 459 4.02 14.45 -1.70
C LEU A 459 4.97 14.57 -0.51
N ALA A 460 4.77 15.59 0.33
CA ALA A 460 5.60 15.80 1.51
C ALA A 460 5.41 14.71 2.58
N LEU A 461 4.21 14.13 2.68
CA LEU A 461 3.94 12.99 3.57
C LEU A 461 4.65 11.70 3.12
N GLU A 462 4.77 11.46 1.81
CA GLU A 462 5.61 10.36 1.31
C GLU A 462 7.08 10.64 1.63
N LYS A 463 7.54 11.87 1.40
CA LYS A 463 8.92 12.29 1.69
C LYS A 463 9.32 12.15 3.17
N ASN A 464 8.35 12.27 4.08
CA ASN A 464 8.58 12.05 5.51
C ASN A 464 9.11 10.65 5.82
N TRP A 465 8.76 9.64 5.01
CA TRP A 465 9.19 8.25 5.20
C TRP A 465 10.58 7.94 4.64
N GLU A 466 11.21 8.88 3.95
CA GLU A 466 12.54 8.67 3.39
C GLU A 466 13.65 8.95 4.41
N GLY A 467 14.48 7.94 4.64
CA GLY A 467 15.71 8.07 5.42
C GLY A 467 15.50 8.11 6.95
N PRO A 468 16.61 8.29 7.70
CA PRO A 468 16.56 8.23 9.17
C PRO A 468 15.67 9.33 9.77
N LEU A 469 14.66 8.94 10.55
CA LEU A 469 13.65 9.87 11.06
C LEU A 469 14.26 10.98 11.94
N ALA A 470 15.20 10.63 12.82
CA ALA A 470 15.86 11.59 13.71
C ALA A 470 16.59 12.71 12.94
N ALA A 471 17.13 12.41 11.76
CA ALA A 471 17.85 13.37 10.91
C ALA A 471 16.96 14.04 9.86
N ASN A 472 15.68 13.65 9.76
CA ASN A 472 14.81 14.13 8.70
C ASN A 472 14.28 15.56 8.99
N GLU A 473 14.78 16.55 8.25
CA GLU A 473 14.42 17.96 8.37
C GLU A 473 13.11 18.35 7.67
N THR A 474 12.47 17.45 6.92
CA THR A 474 11.22 17.76 6.19
C THR A 474 10.00 17.67 7.08
N ILE A 475 10.03 16.81 8.10
CA ILE A 475 8.89 16.48 8.97
C ILE A 475 8.22 17.74 9.56
N ASP A 476 8.99 18.64 10.17
CA ASP A 476 8.45 19.85 10.80
C ASP A 476 7.91 20.86 9.76
N ARG A 477 8.49 20.87 8.54
CA ARG A 477 7.98 21.68 7.42
C ARG A 477 6.66 21.13 6.90
N THR A 478 6.55 19.81 6.75
CA THR A 478 5.32 19.12 6.38
C THR A 478 4.21 19.43 7.38
N LEU A 479 4.48 19.29 8.69
CA LEU A 479 3.52 19.66 9.73
C LEU A 479 3.09 21.13 9.61
N SER A 480 4.04 22.05 9.46
CA SER A 480 3.76 23.49 9.38
C SER A 480 2.83 23.84 8.20
N MET A 481 3.02 23.16 7.05
CA MET A 481 2.17 23.33 5.87
C MET A 481 0.73 22.87 6.14
N TRP A 482 0.55 21.67 6.70
CA TRP A 482 -0.77 21.14 7.04
C TRP A 482 -1.48 21.98 8.11
N GLN A 483 -0.77 22.42 9.15
CA GLN A 483 -1.31 23.33 10.17
C GLN A 483 -1.72 24.69 9.59
N SER A 484 -1.00 25.18 8.58
CA SER A 484 -1.39 26.41 7.90
C SER A 484 -2.73 26.26 7.19
N MET A 485 -2.92 25.13 6.50
CA MET A 485 -4.20 24.83 5.85
C MET A 485 -5.32 24.65 6.89
N GLU A 486 -5.06 23.89 7.96
CA GLU A 486 -6.00 23.65 9.07
C GLU A 486 -6.50 24.97 9.69
N ARG A 487 -5.61 25.94 9.96
CA ARG A 487 -6.00 27.23 10.55
C ARG A 487 -6.89 28.09 9.65
N SER A 488 -6.73 27.98 8.33
CA SER A 488 -7.51 28.76 7.36
C SER A 488 -8.73 28.01 6.81
N ALA A 489 -8.85 26.72 7.09
CA ALA A 489 -9.87 25.86 6.52
C ALA A 489 -11.28 26.17 7.06
N PRO A 490 -12.30 26.28 6.20
CA PRO A 490 -13.68 26.37 6.65
C PRO A 490 -14.15 25.01 7.20
N PRO A 491 -15.24 24.96 7.99
CA PRO A 491 -15.74 23.73 8.61
C PRO A 491 -15.95 22.57 7.64
N GLU A 492 -16.38 22.84 6.40
CA GLU A 492 -16.61 21.83 5.36
C GLU A 492 -15.31 21.11 4.95
N VAL A 493 -14.18 21.83 4.92
CA VAL A 493 -12.86 21.24 4.61
C VAL A 493 -12.31 20.51 5.83
N LEU A 494 -12.48 21.08 7.04
CA LEU A 494 -12.06 20.44 8.28
C LEU A 494 -12.79 19.12 8.53
N ASN A 495 -14.04 19.00 8.08
CA ASN A 495 -14.83 17.77 8.19
C ASN A 495 -14.65 16.81 6.99
N ASN A 496 -13.72 17.09 6.07
CA ASN A 496 -13.46 16.22 4.94
C ASN A 496 -12.46 15.12 5.31
N TYR A 497 -12.87 13.85 5.22
CA TYR A 497 -12.03 12.73 5.64
C TYR A 497 -10.68 12.65 4.91
N ARG A 498 -10.61 13.03 3.63
CA ARG A 498 -9.35 13.03 2.85
C ARG A 498 -8.39 14.12 3.35
N PHE A 499 -8.91 15.27 3.78
CA PHE A 499 -8.11 16.31 4.43
C PHE A 499 -7.66 15.86 5.83
N GLN A 500 -8.58 15.31 6.63
CA GLN A 500 -8.31 14.79 7.98
C GLN A 500 -7.25 13.70 7.98
N MET A 501 -7.26 12.78 7.01
CA MET A 501 -6.25 11.72 6.87
C MET A 501 -4.84 12.27 6.64
N GLY A 502 -4.68 13.24 5.74
CA GLY A 502 -3.39 13.90 5.50
C GLY A 502 -2.92 14.71 6.72
N LEU A 503 -3.84 15.39 7.38
CA LEU A 503 -3.57 16.15 8.61
C LEU A 503 -3.15 15.23 9.77
N LEU A 504 -3.83 14.10 9.95
CA LEU A 504 -3.52 13.09 10.96
C LEU A 504 -2.09 12.58 10.76
N ARG A 505 -1.72 12.24 9.52
CA ARG A 505 -0.36 11.82 9.18
C ARG A 505 0.69 12.89 9.47
N ALA A 506 0.41 14.15 9.18
CA ALA A 506 1.35 15.24 9.46
C ALA A 506 1.64 15.43 10.96
N TYR A 507 0.59 15.42 11.80
CA TYR A 507 0.75 15.47 13.26
C TYR A 507 1.44 14.23 13.82
N TYR A 508 1.07 13.06 13.30
CA TYR A 508 1.61 11.78 13.74
C TYR A 508 3.11 11.70 13.47
N ASP A 509 3.53 12.00 12.23
CA ASP A 509 4.94 11.90 11.83
C ASP A 509 5.83 12.83 12.67
N ALA A 510 5.36 14.06 12.94
CA ALA A 510 6.06 15.03 13.78
C ALA A 510 6.12 14.61 15.25
N TYR A 511 5.04 14.06 15.79
CA TYR A 511 5.00 13.52 17.16
C TYR A 511 6.03 12.39 17.33
N ILE A 512 6.06 11.42 16.41
CA ILE A 512 6.99 10.30 16.47
C ILE A 512 8.45 10.76 16.36
N LYS A 513 8.76 11.71 15.47
CA LYS A 513 10.12 12.28 15.38
C LYS A 513 10.58 12.88 16.72
N ARG A 514 9.73 13.69 17.35
CA ARG A 514 10.06 14.37 18.61
C ARG A 514 10.20 13.38 19.76
N ARG A 515 9.35 12.33 19.80
CA ARG A 515 9.50 11.21 20.73
C ARG A 515 10.77 10.42 20.51
N LEU A 516 11.12 10.10 19.27
CA LEU A 516 12.34 9.36 18.95
C LEU A 516 13.57 10.08 19.50
N LEU A 517 13.67 11.40 19.29
CA LEU A 517 14.78 12.21 19.81
C LEU A 517 14.83 12.19 21.35
N TYR A 518 13.68 12.36 22.00
CA TYR A 518 13.59 12.35 23.46
C TYR A 518 13.95 10.98 24.06
N GLU A 519 13.36 9.90 23.53
CA GLU A 519 13.60 8.54 24.02
C GLU A 519 15.03 8.07 23.74
N THR A 520 15.65 8.51 22.64
CA THR A 520 17.09 8.28 22.38
C THR A 520 17.97 8.96 23.43
N GLU A 521 17.65 10.20 23.85
CA GLU A 521 18.38 10.87 24.93
C GLU A 521 18.22 10.12 26.27
N LEU A 522 17.00 9.67 26.59
CA LEU A 522 16.74 8.89 27.79
C LEU A 522 17.54 7.58 27.80
N GLU A 523 17.61 6.87 26.68
CA GLU A 523 18.43 5.65 26.55
C GLU A 523 19.91 5.95 26.80
N ALA A 524 20.46 6.99 26.18
CA ALA A 524 21.87 7.37 26.37
C ALA A 524 22.18 7.65 27.84
N ARG A 525 21.30 8.38 28.54
CA ARG A 525 21.43 8.68 29.97
C ARG A 525 21.27 7.45 30.86
N ALA A 526 20.39 6.54 30.47
CA ALA A 526 20.21 5.24 31.12
C ALA A 526 21.48 4.39 31.02
N LEU A 527 22.12 4.34 29.85
CA LEU A 527 23.40 3.66 29.66
C LEU A 527 24.53 4.34 30.46
N ASP A 528 24.56 5.67 30.56
CA ASP A 528 25.51 6.37 31.43
C ASP A 528 25.33 6.02 32.91
N ALA A 529 24.09 5.84 33.37
CA ALA A 529 23.83 5.37 34.73
C ALA A 529 24.42 3.97 34.95
N LEU A 530 24.28 3.06 33.98
CA LEU A 530 24.90 1.72 34.03
C LEU A 530 26.44 1.78 34.01
N ARG A 531 27.04 2.68 33.23
CA ARG A 531 28.52 2.88 33.22
C ARG A 531 29.06 3.28 34.59
N SER A 532 28.25 3.89 35.46
CA SER A 532 28.64 4.24 36.82
C SER A 532 28.58 3.08 37.83
N ALA A 533 28.14 1.89 37.42
CA ALA A 533 27.87 0.75 38.31
C ALA A 533 29.06 0.36 39.20
N SER A 534 30.29 0.36 38.67
CA SER A 534 31.49 0.03 39.44
C SER A 534 31.80 1.02 40.57
N ALA A 535 31.30 2.26 40.48
CA ALA A 535 31.52 3.30 41.48
C ALA A 535 30.40 3.38 42.53
N VAL A 536 29.18 2.97 42.17
CA VAL A 536 27.96 3.21 42.97
C VAL A 536 27.23 1.93 43.40
N GLY A 537 27.68 0.77 42.92
CA GLY A 537 26.99 -0.51 43.05
C GLY A 537 26.01 -0.77 41.91
N ALA A 538 25.92 -2.04 41.50
CA ALA A 538 25.07 -2.50 40.40
C ALA A 538 23.58 -2.15 40.63
N MET A 539 23.06 -2.40 41.83
CA MET A 539 21.64 -2.15 42.14
C MET A 539 21.26 -0.66 42.00
N ALA A 540 22.08 0.25 42.53
CA ALA A 540 21.83 1.68 42.44
C ALA A 540 21.99 2.23 41.01
N ALA A 541 22.82 1.60 40.19
CA ALA A 541 22.91 1.90 38.76
C ALA A 541 21.65 1.43 38.01
N LEU A 542 21.16 0.21 38.28
CA LEU A 542 19.93 -0.32 37.70
C LEU A 542 18.71 0.54 38.06
N GLU A 543 18.53 0.90 39.34
CA GLU A 543 17.42 1.75 39.79
C GLU A 543 17.42 3.12 39.10
N ARG A 544 18.59 3.74 38.95
CA ARG A 544 18.70 5.02 38.23
C ARG A 544 18.41 4.89 36.75
N MET A 545 18.89 3.82 36.11
CA MET A 545 18.59 3.52 34.71
C MET A 545 17.08 3.38 34.50
N GLU A 546 16.39 2.61 35.34
CA GLU A 546 14.93 2.41 35.27
C GLU A 546 14.15 3.71 35.48
N ALA A 547 14.54 4.51 36.47
CA ALA A 547 13.92 5.81 36.74
C ALA A 547 14.08 6.79 35.57
N ILE A 548 15.22 6.75 34.86
CA ILE A 548 15.44 7.56 33.65
C ILE A 548 14.53 7.08 32.52
N LEU A 549 14.48 5.77 32.25
CA LEU A 549 13.63 5.22 31.18
C LEU A 549 12.13 5.46 31.43
N ALA A 550 11.69 5.44 32.69
CA ALA A 550 10.29 5.68 33.07
C ALA A 550 9.79 7.09 32.67
N LYS A 551 10.70 8.06 32.47
CA LYS A 551 10.37 9.42 32.06
C LYS A 551 9.67 9.53 30.71
N ALA A 552 9.86 8.56 29.82
CA ALA A 552 9.11 8.49 28.57
C ALA A 552 7.58 8.49 28.81
N ARG A 553 7.12 7.91 29.93
CA ARG A 553 5.71 7.83 30.31
C ARG A 553 5.29 8.92 31.29
N THR A 554 6.14 9.26 32.25
CA THR A 554 5.79 10.23 33.31
C THR A 554 5.98 11.68 32.89
N GLU A 555 6.86 11.93 31.91
CA GLU A 555 7.18 13.24 31.36
C GLU A 555 7.12 13.19 29.82
N PRO A 556 5.95 12.90 29.21
CA PRO A 556 5.82 12.76 27.76
C PRO A 556 6.00 14.10 27.04
N VAL A 557 6.62 14.07 25.87
CA VAL A 557 6.80 15.24 25.00
C VAL A 557 5.60 15.42 24.07
N GLU A 558 5.35 16.65 23.63
CA GLU A 558 4.47 16.93 22.47
C GLU A 558 3.03 16.42 22.59
N SER A 559 2.49 16.49 23.81
CA SER A 559 1.13 16.04 24.15
C SER A 559 0.03 16.68 23.29
N VAL A 560 0.24 17.90 22.78
CA VAL A 560 -0.70 18.58 21.87
C VAL A 560 -0.82 17.85 20.52
N CYS A 561 0.31 17.48 19.91
CA CYS A 561 0.28 16.73 18.64
C CYS A 561 -0.38 15.37 18.84
N ARG A 562 -0.03 14.67 19.93
CA ARG A 562 -0.62 13.39 20.31
C ARG A 562 -2.13 13.48 20.47
N GLN A 563 -2.63 14.49 21.19
CA GLN A 563 -4.06 14.68 21.39
C GLN A 563 -4.76 14.97 20.06
N ARG A 564 -4.17 15.82 19.21
CA ARG A 564 -4.76 16.15 17.91
C ARG A 564 -4.87 14.92 17.00
N CYS A 565 -3.92 13.98 17.07
CA CYS A 565 -4.04 12.71 16.36
C CYS A 565 -5.26 11.90 16.82
N TRP A 566 -5.52 11.83 18.13
CA TRP A 566 -6.71 11.15 18.66
C TRP A 566 -8.00 11.86 18.30
N ASP A 567 -8.04 13.20 18.35
CA ASP A 567 -9.22 13.97 17.95
C ASP A 567 -9.59 13.69 16.48
N LEU A 568 -8.60 13.69 15.59
CA LEU A 568 -8.77 13.38 14.17
C LEU A 568 -9.18 11.93 13.93
N ALA A 569 -8.63 10.97 14.69
CA ALA A 569 -9.03 9.58 14.60
C ALA A 569 -10.49 9.39 15.02
N ASP A 570 -10.91 10.02 16.12
CA ASP A 570 -12.29 9.99 16.61
C ASP A 570 -13.25 10.69 15.60
N GLU A 571 -12.81 11.75 14.91
CA GLU A 571 -13.55 12.40 13.83
C GLU A 571 -13.71 11.50 12.58
N LEU A 572 -12.63 10.85 12.14
CA LEU A 572 -12.65 9.94 10.99
C LEU A 572 -13.58 8.74 11.23
N PHE A 573 -13.58 8.18 12.44
CA PHE A 573 -14.51 7.11 12.80
C PHE A 573 -15.97 7.57 12.71
N ARG A 574 -16.30 8.78 13.22
CA ARG A 574 -17.66 9.33 13.10
C ARG A 574 -18.08 9.60 11.66
N ASN A 575 -17.15 10.06 10.81
CA ASN A 575 -17.45 10.50 9.47
C ASN A 575 -17.59 9.35 8.46
N ILE A 576 -16.71 8.35 8.55
CA ILE A 576 -16.61 7.27 7.55
C ILE A 576 -16.39 5.89 8.15
N GLY A 577 -16.46 5.74 9.48
CA GLY A 577 -16.23 4.45 10.14
C GLY A 577 -14.77 4.00 10.12
N ALA A 578 -13.81 4.91 10.00
CA ALA A 578 -12.39 4.54 9.98
C ALA A 578 -11.93 3.89 11.30
N GLN A 579 -11.56 2.61 11.25
CA GLN A 579 -11.25 1.76 12.39
C GLN A 579 -9.78 1.89 12.80
N LEU A 580 -9.40 3.01 13.42
CA LEU A 580 -7.99 3.32 13.72
C LEU A 580 -7.49 2.85 15.11
N SER A 581 -8.36 2.23 15.91
CA SER A 581 -8.10 1.70 17.26
C SER A 581 -9.04 0.52 17.53
N VAL A 582 -8.57 -0.50 18.24
CA VAL A 582 -9.37 -1.68 18.59
C VAL A 582 -10.49 -1.28 19.54
N ILE A 583 -10.15 -0.65 20.66
CA ILE A 583 -11.14 -0.33 21.70
C ILE A 583 -12.01 0.88 21.31
N ARG A 584 -11.41 1.92 20.72
CA ARG A 584 -12.14 3.18 20.45
C ARG A 584 -12.91 3.14 19.12
N HIS A 585 -12.41 2.41 18.13
CA HIS A 585 -12.93 2.41 16.76
C HIS A 585 -13.26 1.02 16.21
N GLN A 586 -13.30 -0.01 17.06
CA GLN A 586 -13.77 -1.38 16.74
C GLN A 586 -12.92 -2.16 15.73
N ALA A 587 -11.68 -1.71 15.48
CA ALA A 587 -10.75 -2.47 14.63
C ALA A 587 -10.51 -3.87 15.20
N ILE A 588 -10.35 -4.87 14.33
CA ILE A 588 -10.26 -6.27 14.77
C ILE A 588 -8.94 -6.59 15.50
N ALA A 589 -7.85 -5.91 15.19
CA ALA A 589 -6.54 -6.14 15.80
C ALA A 589 -5.57 -4.97 15.56
N LEU A 590 -4.49 -4.92 16.36
CA LEU A 590 -3.41 -3.92 16.20
C LEU A 590 -2.82 -3.91 14.79
N GLY A 591 -2.61 -5.09 14.21
CA GLY A 591 -2.06 -5.27 12.87
C GLY A 591 -3.04 -4.96 11.72
N ARG A 592 -4.28 -4.59 12.04
CA ARG A 592 -5.40 -4.41 11.09
C ARG A 592 -5.96 -3.00 11.18
N GLY A 593 -5.21 -2.03 10.67
CA GLY A 593 -5.58 -0.61 10.65
C GLY A 593 -5.49 0.15 11.99
N ALA A 594 -5.35 -0.54 13.13
CA ALA A 594 -5.44 0.07 14.47
C ALA A 594 -4.17 0.77 14.97
N PHE A 595 -3.45 1.48 14.10
CA PHE A 595 -2.13 2.06 14.39
C PHE A 595 -2.13 3.14 15.48
N MET A 596 -3.30 3.72 15.84
CA MET A 596 -3.37 4.66 16.95
C MET A 596 -3.10 3.99 18.31
N ASP A 597 -3.35 2.68 18.43
CA ASP A 597 -3.04 1.93 19.65
C ASP A 597 -1.52 1.73 19.83
N ALA A 598 -0.74 1.83 18.74
CA ALA A 598 0.73 1.78 18.78
C ALA A 598 1.39 3.17 18.87
N ILE A 599 0.61 4.26 18.97
CA ILE A 599 1.16 5.64 18.94
C ILE A 599 2.19 5.92 20.04
N ASP A 600 2.12 5.21 21.17
CA ASP A 600 3.01 5.34 22.32
C ASP A 600 3.94 4.11 22.51
N PHE A 601 4.09 3.28 21.46
CA PHE A 601 5.03 2.15 21.51
C PHE A 601 6.48 2.66 21.74
N PRO A 602 7.29 2.02 22.61
CA PRO A 602 8.66 2.46 22.88
C PRO A 602 9.53 2.50 21.61
N LEU A 603 10.28 3.57 21.43
CA LEU A 603 11.11 3.84 20.23
C LEU A 603 12.60 3.60 20.44
N ASN A 604 12.98 3.09 21.63
CA ASN A 604 14.35 2.86 22.06
C ASN A 604 14.48 1.47 22.72
N ASP A 605 15.68 1.11 23.17
CA ASP A 605 15.96 -0.19 23.81
C ASP A 605 15.42 -0.32 25.24
N ALA A 606 14.49 0.55 25.69
CA ALA A 606 13.97 0.48 27.06
C ALA A 606 13.38 -0.89 27.42
N GLY A 607 12.63 -1.51 26.51
CA GLY A 607 12.07 -2.85 26.72
C GLY A 607 13.15 -3.91 26.98
N TRP A 608 14.21 -3.89 26.17
CA TRP A 608 15.36 -4.79 26.32
C TRP A 608 16.16 -4.49 27.59
N LEU A 609 16.48 -3.22 27.87
CA LEU A 609 17.23 -2.80 29.05
C LEU A 609 16.53 -3.18 30.37
N LEU A 610 15.20 -3.03 30.43
CA LEU A 610 14.40 -3.45 31.58
C LEU A 610 14.41 -4.97 31.77
N ALA A 611 14.37 -5.74 30.68
CA ALA A 611 14.51 -7.19 30.73
C ALA A 611 15.90 -7.62 31.22
N GLN A 612 16.96 -6.96 30.73
CA GLN A 612 18.33 -7.21 31.21
C GLN A 612 18.47 -6.87 32.70
N ALA A 613 17.91 -5.74 33.15
CA ALA A 613 17.94 -5.36 34.56
C ALA A 613 17.26 -6.38 35.47
N ALA A 614 16.10 -6.92 35.05
CA ALA A 614 15.42 -7.98 35.78
C ALA A 614 16.31 -9.23 35.90
N ALA A 615 16.93 -9.69 34.81
CA ALA A 615 17.84 -10.84 34.84
C ALA A 615 19.09 -10.59 35.71
N ILE A 616 19.66 -9.39 35.68
CA ILE A 616 20.83 -9.02 36.48
C ILE A 616 20.52 -9.03 37.98
N ARG A 617 19.31 -8.62 38.40
CA ARG A 617 18.91 -8.62 39.82
C ARG A 617 18.94 -10.01 40.44
N GLU A 618 18.61 -11.04 39.67
CA GLU A 618 18.59 -12.44 40.11
C GLU A 618 19.99 -13.04 40.30
N LEU A 619 21.05 -12.35 39.86
CA LEU A 619 22.42 -12.82 40.07
C LEU A 619 22.81 -12.73 41.56
N PRO A 620 23.50 -13.75 42.10
CA PRO A 620 23.69 -13.90 43.54
C PRO A 620 24.67 -12.91 44.14
N ASP A 621 25.65 -12.44 43.37
CA ASP A 621 26.76 -11.62 43.85
C ASP A 621 26.99 -10.36 43.01
N GLU A 622 27.71 -9.40 43.58
CA GLU A 622 27.98 -8.10 42.95
C GLU A 622 28.87 -8.23 41.71
N THR A 623 29.85 -9.14 41.73
CA THR A 623 30.77 -9.35 40.62
C THR A 623 30.02 -9.83 39.38
N GLY A 624 29.16 -10.83 39.52
CA GLY A 624 28.32 -11.34 38.44
C GLY A 624 27.37 -10.27 37.90
N LYS A 625 26.85 -9.41 38.76
CA LYS A 625 26.02 -8.25 38.35
C LYS A 625 26.81 -7.25 37.51
N LEU A 626 28.00 -6.86 37.98
CA LEU A 626 28.87 -5.94 37.27
C LEU A 626 29.33 -6.52 35.92
N ASP A 627 29.68 -7.81 35.87
CA ASP A 627 30.04 -8.49 34.62
C ASP A 627 28.87 -8.55 33.63
N ALA A 628 27.64 -8.77 34.13
CA ALA A 628 26.45 -8.76 33.28
C ALA A 628 26.12 -7.35 32.76
N ILE A 629 26.28 -6.32 33.60
CA ILE A 629 26.17 -4.91 33.17
C ILE A 629 27.23 -4.60 32.09
N ASP A 630 28.46 -5.04 32.27
CA ASP A 630 29.52 -4.85 31.27
C ASP A 630 29.17 -5.52 29.93
N ARG A 631 28.62 -6.74 29.95
CA ARG A 631 28.12 -7.42 28.73
C ARG A 631 27.01 -6.63 28.04
N VAL A 632 26.09 -6.02 28.79
CA VAL A 632 25.04 -5.14 28.24
C VAL A 632 25.67 -3.92 27.54
N LEU A 633 26.61 -3.26 28.22
CA LEU A 633 27.30 -2.07 27.70
C LEU A 633 28.21 -2.36 26.48
N ASN A 634 28.79 -3.56 26.42
CA ASN A 634 29.73 -3.98 25.38
C ASN A 634 29.13 -4.93 24.33
N ARG A 635 27.80 -5.08 24.27
CA ARG A 635 27.12 -6.01 23.33
C ARG A 635 27.56 -5.84 21.86
N THR A 636 27.76 -4.59 21.44
CA THR A 636 28.14 -4.23 20.07
C THR A 636 29.65 -4.02 19.89
N ASN A 637 30.47 -4.32 20.90
CA ASN A 637 31.90 -4.15 20.87
C ASN A 637 32.58 -5.48 20.48
N PRO A 638 33.14 -5.60 19.26
CA PRO A 638 33.81 -6.84 18.82
C PRO A 638 35.26 -6.94 19.33
N GLY A 639 35.75 -5.96 20.09
CA GLY A 639 37.13 -5.85 20.53
C GLY A 639 38.09 -5.33 19.45
N PRO A 640 39.37 -5.08 19.80
CA PRO A 640 40.37 -4.54 18.88
C PRO A 640 40.60 -5.43 17.65
N GLY A 641 40.47 -4.83 16.45
CA GLY A 641 40.63 -5.53 15.18
C GLY A 641 39.44 -6.39 14.76
N GLY A 642 38.33 -6.35 15.53
CA GLY A 642 37.05 -6.94 15.15
C GLY A 642 36.11 -5.96 14.45
N PHE A 643 34.99 -6.48 13.96
CA PHE A 643 33.94 -5.72 13.26
C PHE A 643 32.58 -6.05 13.88
N TYR A 644 31.74 -5.04 14.02
CA TYR A 644 30.32 -5.20 14.32
C TYR A 644 29.51 -4.49 13.25
N ASN A 645 28.48 -5.15 12.75
CA ASN A 645 27.59 -4.60 11.75
C ASN A 645 26.13 -4.94 12.07
N ASN A 646 25.31 -3.91 12.27
CA ASN A 646 23.86 -4.01 12.25
C ASN A 646 23.39 -3.89 10.79
N LEU A 647 23.15 -5.02 10.14
CA LEU A 647 22.76 -5.10 8.73
C LEU A 647 21.42 -4.43 8.45
N GLY A 648 20.52 -4.38 9.45
CA GLY A 648 19.26 -3.65 9.35
C GLY A 648 19.40 -2.13 9.42
N SER A 649 20.55 -1.58 9.79
CA SER A 649 20.76 -0.13 9.88
C SER A 649 21.07 0.52 8.53
N TYR A 650 20.80 1.82 8.37
CA TYR A 650 21.16 2.57 7.15
C TYR A 650 22.66 2.52 6.82
N THR A 651 23.51 2.46 7.85
CA THR A 651 24.97 2.34 7.67
C THR A 651 25.40 0.92 7.33
N GLY A 652 24.77 -0.09 7.95
CA GLY A 652 25.11 -1.49 7.72
C GLY A 652 24.62 -2.00 6.38
N LEU A 653 23.43 -1.59 5.94
CA LEU A 653 22.85 -1.93 4.64
C LEU A 653 23.76 -1.51 3.47
N ARG A 654 24.55 -0.43 3.61
CA ARG A 654 25.52 0.01 2.58
C ARG A 654 26.63 -1.02 2.30
N GLN A 655 26.85 -1.97 3.21
CA GLN A 655 27.81 -3.05 3.03
C GLN A 655 27.20 -4.25 2.28
N VAL A 656 25.88 -4.26 2.12
CA VAL A 656 25.13 -5.29 1.40
C VAL A 656 25.14 -4.95 -0.09
N ASP A 657 25.41 -5.95 -0.93
CA ASP A 657 25.28 -5.78 -2.37
C ASP A 657 23.79 -5.60 -2.74
N PRO A 658 23.37 -4.46 -3.32
CA PRO A 658 21.95 -4.18 -3.57
C PRO A 658 21.33 -5.02 -4.69
N GLY A 659 22.12 -5.79 -5.45
CA GLY A 659 21.61 -6.54 -6.59
C GLY A 659 21.01 -5.62 -7.66
N LYS A 660 19.78 -5.91 -8.10
CA LYS A 660 19.04 -5.03 -9.04
C LYS A 660 18.55 -3.75 -8.36
N GLY A 661 18.27 -3.83 -7.07
CA GLY A 661 17.74 -2.74 -6.25
C GLY A 661 16.28 -2.40 -6.57
N TRP A 662 15.66 -1.64 -5.67
CA TRP A 662 14.23 -1.30 -5.73
C TRP A 662 13.78 -0.69 -7.06
N ALA A 663 14.62 0.13 -7.68
CA ALA A 663 14.27 0.85 -8.91
C ALA A 663 14.00 -0.07 -10.12
N GLN A 664 14.50 -1.31 -10.10
CA GLN A 664 14.29 -2.32 -11.15
C GLN A 664 13.53 -3.54 -10.64
N ASP A 665 13.59 -3.79 -9.33
CA ASP A 665 12.94 -4.90 -8.64
C ASP A 665 12.16 -4.36 -7.42
N PRO A 666 11.03 -3.65 -7.64
CA PRO A 666 10.30 -3.00 -6.56
C PRO A 666 9.72 -3.99 -5.54
N GLY A 667 9.50 -5.25 -5.95
CA GLY A 667 9.02 -6.32 -5.08
C GLY A 667 10.12 -7.02 -4.27
N TYR A 668 11.40 -6.76 -4.58
CA TYR A 668 12.56 -7.42 -3.98
C TYR A 668 12.54 -8.95 -4.13
N LEU A 669 12.10 -9.44 -5.29
CA LEU A 669 12.16 -10.87 -5.59
C LEU A 669 13.60 -11.32 -5.91
N GLU A 670 14.44 -10.42 -6.42
CA GLU A 670 15.80 -10.66 -6.89
C GLU A 670 16.83 -9.71 -6.25
N SER A 671 16.44 -9.00 -5.18
CA SER A 671 17.27 -8.02 -4.48
C SER A 671 17.12 -8.13 -2.97
N PRO A 672 18.18 -7.95 -2.17
CA PRO A 672 18.04 -7.78 -0.73
C PRO A 672 17.39 -6.44 -0.41
N ARG A 673 16.72 -6.39 0.75
CA ARG A 673 16.16 -5.17 1.32
C ARG A 673 16.36 -5.10 2.81
N MET A 674 16.17 -3.92 3.35
CA MET A 674 15.93 -3.75 4.77
C MET A 674 14.47 -4.06 5.10
N ALA A 675 14.22 -4.79 6.19
CA ALA A 675 12.88 -5.13 6.66
C ALA A 675 12.75 -4.97 8.18
N PRO A 676 11.61 -4.46 8.68
CA PRO A 676 11.33 -4.40 10.10
C PRO A 676 10.77 -5.74 10.59
N GLY A 677 11.19 -6.17 11.79
CA GLY A 677 10.74 -7.36 12.49
C GLY A 677 9.78 -7.07 13.64
N THR A 678 8.83 -6.14 13.46
CA THR A 678 8.02 -5.58 14.57
C THR A 678 7.24 -6.62 15.38
N TYR A 679 6.87 -7.74 14.76
CA TYR A 679 6.21 -8.90 15.38
C TYR A 679 7.02 -9.54 16.53
N LEU A 680 8.34 -9.29 16.60
CA LEU A 680 9.18 -9.72 17.72
C LEU A 680 8.88 -8.95 19.01
N LEU A 681 8.30 -7.75 18.90
CA LEU A 681 7.95 -6.88 20.03
C LEU A 681 6.44 -6.71 20.19
N GLN A 682 5.70 -6.80 19.08
CA GLN A 682 4.25 -6.65 19.01
C GLN A 682 3.64 -8.03 18.76
N SER A 683 3.25 -8.70 19.84
CA SER A 683 2.59 -10.00 19.79
C SER A 683 1.27 -9.92 20.54
N GLU A 684 0.23 -10.54 19.98
CA GLU A 684 -1.06 -10.72 20.66
C GLU A 684 -0.93 -11.65 21.88
N LYS A 685 0.07 -12.54 21.86
CA LYS A 685 0.45 -13.37 23.01
C LYS A 685 1.46 -12.62 23.88
N PRO A 686 1.34 -12.66 25.22
CA PRO A 686 2.34 -12.05 26.11
C PRO A 686 3.73 -12.61 25.80
N LEU A 687 4.65 -11.71 25.45
CA LEU A 687 6.06 -12.08 25.32
C LEU A 687 6.61 -12.41 26.71
N ASP A 688 7.36 -13.50 26.81
CA ASP A 688 8.16 -13.76 28.00
C ASP A 688 9.15 -12.61 28.18
N ARG A 689 9.16 -11.99 29.36
CA ARG A 689 10.07 -10.87 29.69
C ARG A 689 11.53 -11.25 29.49
N ASN A 690 11.87 -12.53 29.54
CA ASN A 690 13.22 -13.03 29.31
C ASN A 690 13.66 -13.09 27.83
N VAL A 691 12.79 -12.72 26.87
CA VAL A 691 13.00 -12.94 25.42
C VAL A 691 12.85 -11.66 24.58
N ILE A 692 12.76 -10.48 25.19
CA ILE A 692 12.68 -9.22 24.43
C ILE A 692 14.04 -8.95 23.75
N PRO A 693 14.13 -8.91 22.40
CA PRO A 693 15.38 -8.62 21.71
C PRO A 693 15.70 -7.11 21.72
N PRO A 694 16.98 -6.71 21.55
CA PRO A 694 17.31 -5.32 21.29
C PRO A 694 16.75 -4.87 19.93
N LEU A 695 16.46 -3.59 19.77
CA LEU A 695 15.95 -3.00 18.52
C LEU A 695 16.86 -3.26 17.33
N ALA A 696 18.17 -3.41 17.56
CA ALA A 696 19.13 -3.80 16.53
C ALA A 696 18.79 -5.15 15.87
N SER A 697 18.12 -6.06 16.58
CA SER A 697 17.64 -7.33 16.04
C SER A 697 16.25 -7.24 15.39
N VAL A 698 15.50 -6.17 15.65
CA VAL A 698 14.13 -5.91 15.16
C VAL A 698 14.15 -5.18 13.81
N ARG A 699 15.33 -5.03 13.21
CA ARG A 699 15.53 -4.58 11.83
C ARG A 699 16.63 -5.44 11.22
N HIS A 700 16.43 -5.90 9.99
CA HIS A 700 17.33 -6.87 9.37
C HIS A 700 17.40 -6.69 7.86
N VAL A 701 18.42 -7.28 7.24
CA VAL A 701 18.41 -7.56 5.81
C VAL A 701 17.49 -8.75 5.57
N ASN A 702 16.61 -8.63 4.58
CA ASN A 702 15.68 -9.64 4.12
C ASN A 702 15.93 -9.94 2.64
N THR A 703 15.93 -11.22 2.27
CA THR A 703 15.71 -11.67 0.89
C THR A 703 14.47 -12.56 0.81
N LEU A 704 13.88 -12.64 -0.39
CA LEU A 704 12.73 -13.50 -0.70
C LEU A 704 13.17 -14.69 -1.55
N ALA A 705 12.38 -15.77 -1.48
CA ALA A 705 12.62 -17.02 -2.22
C ALA A 705 14.06 -17.53 -2.01
N ASP A 706 14.79 -17.79 -3.09
CA ASP A 706 16.15 -18.36 -3.07
C ASP A 706 17.24 -17.31 -3.36
N THR A 707 16.88 -16.03 -3.37
CA THR A 707 17.80 -14.93 -3.66
C THR A 707 18.88 -14.84 -2.57
N PRO A 708 20.16 -15.09 -2.89
CA PRO A 708 21.25 -14.90 -1.94
C PRO A 708 21.57 -13.41 -1.81
N PHE A 709 22.26 -13.05 -0.73
CA PHE A 709 22.86 -11.71 -0.63
C PHE A 709 24.29 -11.80 -0.09
N THR A 710 25.06 -10.75 -0.37
CA THR A 710 26.47 -10.69 0.03
C THR A 710 26.79 -9.45 0.86
N VAL A 711 27.73 -9.58 1.79
CA VAL A 711 28.27 -8.48 2.61
C VAL A 711 29.79 -8.50 2.53
N ARG A 712 30.41 -7.32 2.38
CA ARG A 712 31.85 -7.18 2.20
C ARG A 712 32.51 -6.48 3.39
N TYR A 713 33.60 -7.07 3.88
CA TYR A 713 34.48 -6.49 4.89
C TYR A 713 35.89 -6.38 4.34
N GLU A 714 36.56 -5.28 4.68
CA GLU A 714 37.92 -4.98 4.20
C GLU A 714 38.85 -4.78 5.40
N ARG A 715 40.14 -5.05 5.20
CA ARG A 715 41.23 -4.83 6.16
C ARG A 715 41.19 -5.77 7.37
N LEU A 716 40.85 -7.04 7.14
CA LEU A 716 41.14 -8.10 8.11
C LEU A 716 42.65 -8.37 8.13
N ASP A 717 43.20 -8.74 9.29
CA ASP A 717 44.60 -9.15 9.45
C ASP A 717 44.72 -10.62 9.00
N PRO A 718 45.38 -10.92 7.86
CA PRO A 718 45.46 -12.30 7.35
C PRO A 718 46.23 -13.25 8.28
N ALA A 719 47.01 -12.72 9.24
CA ALA A 719 47.76 -13.50 10.21
C ALA A 719 47.01 -13.71 11.54
N ALA A 720 45.81 -13.13 11.70
CA ALA A 720 44.98 -13.32 12.88
C ALA A 720 43.94 -14.42 12.66
N SER A 721 43.52 -15.06 13.76
CA SER A 721 42.36 -15.94 13.78
C SER A 721 41.13 -15.14 14.17
N TYR A 722 39.99 -15.47 13.54
CA TYR A 722 38.71 -14.83 13.81
C TYR A 722 37.62 -15.87 14.03
N ARG A 723 36.64 -15.53 14.86
CA ARG A 723 35.31 -16.16 14.85
C ARG A 723 34.28 -15.17 14.34
N ILE A 724 33.18 -15.71 13.83
CA ILE A 724 32.02 -14.93 13.41
C ILE A 724 30.81 -15.32 14.25
N LYS A 725 30.06 -14.30 14.70
CA LYS A 725 28.75 -14.44 15.30
C LYS A 725 27.71 -13.80 14.39
N VAL A 726 26.58 -14.46 14.18
CA VAL A 726 25.50 -13.97 13.33
C VAL A 726 24.18 -14.08 14.07
N ALA A 727 23.39 -13.00 14.08
CA ALA A 727 22.02 -13.00 14.57
C ALA A 727 21.04 -13.18 13.39
N TYR A 728 20.30 -14.27 13.43
CA TYR A 728 19.23 -14.61 12.50
C TYR A 728 17.87 -14.29 13.09
N VAL A 729 16.93 -13.88 12.24
CA VAL A 729 15.57 -13.54 12.63
C VAL A 729 14.57 -14.46 11.93
N GLY A 730 13.82 -15.25 12.69
CA GLY A 730 12.72 -16.04 12.14
C GLY A 730 11.56 -15.17 11.70
N ASP A 731 10.80 -15.60 10.69
CA ASP A 731 9.60 -14.91 10.23
C ASP A 731 8.47 -14.94 11.27
N THR A 732 7.34 -14.28 11.02
CA THR A 732 6.17 -14.27 11.91
C THR A 732 5.72 -15.67 12.30
N ALA A 733 5.33 -15.89 13.56
CA ALA A 733 4.79 -17.17 13.99
C ALA A 733 3.37 -17.41 13.42
N SER A 734 3.14 -18.59 12.82
CA SER A 734 1.80 -19.06 12.42
C SER A 734 1.64 -20.57 12.67
N ASP A 735 0.41 -21.07 12.49
CA ASP A 735 0.10 -22.51 12.61
C ASP A 735 0.82 -23.34 11.53
N ILE A 736 0.99 -22.77 10.33
CA ILE A 736 1.91 -23.28 9.32
C ILE A 736 3.33 -22.85 9.70
N SER A 737 4.27 -23.79 9.80
CA SER A 737 5.66 -23.47 10.13
C SER A 737 6.28 -22.55 9.08
N ARG A 738 6.80 -21.41 9.55
CA ARG A 738 7.62 -20.48 8.75
C ARG A 738 9.12 -20.62 9.00
N ASP A 739 9.54 -21.78 9.49
CA ASP A 739 10.95 -22.08 9.71
C ASP A 739 11.71 -22.21 8.38
N TYR A 740 12.98 -21.85 8.38
CA TYR A 740 13.84 -22.00 7.21
C TYR A 740 15.27 -22.34 7.59
N HIS A 741 16.01 -22.89 6.63
CA HIS A 741 17.42 -23.24 6.80
C HIS A 741 18.33 -22.33 5.98
N VAL A 742 19.42 -21.91 6.58
CA VAL A 742 20.41 -21.00 5.98
C VAL A 742 21.80 -21.58 5.97
N THR A 743 22.54 -21.31 4.90
CA THR A 743 23.98 -21.58 4.78
C THR A 743 24.73 -20.26 4.60
N LEU A 744 25.89 -20.16 5.26
CA LEU A 744 26.80 -19.03 5.17
C LEU A 744 28.15 -19.51 4.64
N THR A 745 28.64 -18.86 3.58
CA THR A 745 29.97 -19.08 3.01
C THR A 745 30.82 -17.81 3.09
N GLY A 746 32.14 -17.98 3.17
CA GLY A 746 33.11 -16.88 3.13
C GLY A 746 33.97 -16.96 1.88
N GLY A 747 34.24 -15.84 1.21
CA GLY A 747 34.93 -15.80 -0.09
C GLY A 747 33.97 -15.87 -1.30
N GLY A 748 32.68 -15.60 -1.11
CA GLY A 748 31.62 -15.72 -2.14
C GLY A 748 30.84 -17.04 -2.08
N GLU A 749 29.92 -17.25 -3.03
CA GLU A 749 29.00 -18.41 -3.04
C GLU A 749 29.72 -19.78 -3.12
N ASN A 750 30.87 -19.83 -3.80
CA ASN A 750 31.70 -21.04 -3.92
C ASN A 750 32.86 -21.09 -2.91
N GLY A 751 32.87 -20.19 -1.93
CA GLY A 751 33.91 -20.13 -0.91
C GLY A 751 33.76 -21.20 0.18
N PRO A 752 34.72 -21.31 1.11
CA PRO A 752 34.59 -22.18 2.28
C PRO A 752 33.28 -21.92 3.07
N VAL A 753 32.61 -23.01 3.44
CA VAL A 753 31.44 -22.99 4.31
C VAL A 753 31.85 -22.59 5.72
N ILE A 754 31.15 -21.61 6.29
CA ILE A 754 31.32 -21.15 7.68
C ILE A 754 30.39 -21.98 8.58
N HIS A 755 29.10 -22.01 8.24
CA HIS A 755 28.13 -22.96 8.77
C HIS A 755 27.11 -23.33 7.71
N ALA A 756 26.56 -24.54 7.78
CA ALA A 756 25.59 -25.07 6.84
C ALA A 756 24.32 -25.51 7.56
N ASN A 757 23.20 -25.35 6.87
CA ASN A 757 21.89 -25.85 7.29
C ASN A 757 21.50 -25.42 8.72
N VAL A 758 21.74 -24.17 9.06
CA VAL A 758 21.31 -23.57 10.33
C VAL A 758 19.80 -23.37 10.29
N LEU A 759 19.07 -23.95 11.24
CA LEU A 759 17.64 -23.73 11.43
C LEU A 759 17.41 -22.33 12.01
N VAL A 760 16.56 -21.54 11.35
CA VAL A 760 16.03 -20.29 11.88
C VAL A 760 14.55 -20.50 12.17
N ALA A 761 14.22 -20.56 13.45
CA ALA A 761 12.85 -20.82 13.92
C ALA A 761 12.01 -19.55 13.89
N GLN A 762 10.76 -19.66 13.42
CA GLN A 762 9.80 -18.55 13.37
C GLN A 762 9.61 -17.86 14.73
N GLY A 763 9.38 -16.56 14.70
CA GLY A 763 9.09 -15.70 15.85
C GLY A 763 10.24 -15.53 16.83
N ARG A 764 11.47 -15.91 16.45
CA ARG A 764 12.64 -15.91 17.34
C ARG A 764 13.84 -15.22 16.70
N CYS A 765 14.65 -14.59 17.55
CA CYS A 765 16.01 -14.24 17.20
C CYS A 765 16.94 -15.36 17.67
N SER A 766 17.92 -15.75 16.85
CA SER A 766 18.88 -16.81 17.20
C SER A 766 20.29 -16.38 16.83
N GLU A 767 21.23 -16.57 17.74
CA GLU A 767 22.65 -16.28 17.51
C GLU A 767 23.40 -17.58 17.19
N VAL A 768 24.24 -17.54 16.16
CA VAL A 768 25.13 -18.66 15.80
C VAL A 768 26.55 -18.16 15.75
N GLU A 769 27.43 -18.84 16.48
CA GLU A 769 28.87 -18.61 16.46
C GLU A 769 29.58 -19.71 15.68
N SER A 770 30.57 -19.34 14.87
CA SER A 770 31.37 -20.28 14.08
C SER A 770 32.80 -19.77 13.89
N PRO A 771 33.79 -20.67 13.77
CA PRO A 771 35.14 -20.27 13.40
C PRO A 771 35.15 -19.69 11.97
N LEU A 772 35.91 -18.62 11.73
CA LEU A 772 36.04 -18.05 10.39
C LEU A 772 37.25 -18.67 9.67
N PRO A 773 37.06 -19.43 8.56
CA PRO A 773 38.17 -20.11 7.88
C PRO A 773 39.19 -19.10 7.31
N PRO A 774 40.51 -19.25 7.56
CA PRO A 774 41.54 -18.33 7.04
C PRO A 774 41.52 -18.14 5.52
N ALA A 775 41.13 -19.18 4.78
CA ALA A 775 40.98 -19.11 3.32
C ALA A 775 39.93 -18.07 2.87
N ALA A 776 38.95 -17.73 3.72
CA ALA A 776 37.91 -16.77 3.40
C ALA A 776 38.38 -15.30 3.43
N TYR A 777 39.56 -15.02 4.02
CA TYR A 777 40.08 -13.65 4.20
C TYR A 777 41.60 -13.54 3.98
N SER A 778 42.19 -14.47 3.22
CA SER A 778 43.65 -14.54 3.03
C SER A 778 44.29 -13.31 2.39
N ASP A 779 43.53 -12.50 1.65
CA ASP A 779 43.95 -11.23 1.04
C ASP A 779 43.54 -9.99 1.88
N GLY A 780 43.04 -10.21 3.10
CA GLY A 780 42.52 -9.17 3.98
C GLY A 780 41.10 -8.70 3.64
N ARG A 781 40.43 -9.34 2.67
CA ARG A 781 39.03 -9.08 2.30
C ARG A 781 38.16 -10.27 2.64
N LEU A 782 36.98 -10.03 3.21
CA LEU A 782 36.00 -11.07 3.49
C LEU A 782 34.69 -10.76 2.76
N VAL A 783 34.26 -11.69 1.91
CA VAL A 783 32.94 -11.64 1.26
C VAL A 783 32.07 -12.74 1.86
N LEU A 784 31.08 -12.35 2.66
CA LEU A 784 30.11 -13.27 3.24
C LEU A 784 28.92 -13.41 2.29
N THR A 785 28.46 -14.64 2.06
CA THR A 785 27.26 -14.92 1.25
C THR A 785 26.28 -15.77 2.05
N TRP A 786 25.05 -15.29 2.17
CA TRP A 786 23.95 -16.02 2.80
C TRP A 786 23.02 -16.56 1.73
N LYS A 787 22.63 -17.82 1.89
CA LYS A 787 21.67 -18.49 1.00
C LYS A 787 20.70 -19.34 1.79
N ARG A 788 19.42 -19.19 1.46
CA ARG A 788 18.34 -20.08 1.94
C ARG A 788 18.47 -21.40 1.20
N VAL A 789 18.43 -22.51 1.92
CA VAL A 789 18.56 -23.86 1.32
C VAL A 789 17.26 -24.66 1.33
N SER A 790 16.36 -24.40 2.28
CA SER A 790 15.04 -25.02 2.37
C SER A 790 14.14 -24.26 3.36
N GLY A 791 12.85 -24.58 3.35
CA GLY A 791 11.86 -24.02 4.28
C GLY A 791 11.02 -22.86 3.75
N PHE A 792 10.55 -21.98 4.63
CA PHE A 792 9.75 -20.82 4.24
C PHE A 792 10.56 -19.82 3.39
N LYS A 793 9.88 -19.09 2.52
CA LYS A 793 10.45 -18.24 1.44
C LYS A 793 11.05 -16.90 1.90
N ARG A 794 11.80 -16.89 3.01
CA ARG A 794 12.52 -15.72 3.52
C ARG A 794 13.88 -16.10 4.09
N LEU A 795 14.77 -15.11 4.13
CA LEU A 795 16.02 -15.16 4.87
C LEU A 795 16.24 -13.80 5.52
N ASN A 796 16.43 -13.78 6.84
CA ASN A 796 16.64 -12.55 7.60
C ASN A 796 17.93 -12.61 8.44
N VAL A 797 18.77 -11.58 8.32
CA VAL A 797 19.99 -11.42 9.14
C VAL A 797 20.04 -10.01 9.70
N SER A 798 20.09 -9.89 11.03
CA SER A 798 20.08 -8.59 11.71
C SER A 798 21.48 -8.09 12.02
N GLU A 799 22.33 -8.93 12.62
CA GLU A 799 23.62 -8.49 13.17
C GLU A 799 24.74 -9.48 12.87
N VAL A 800 25.95 -8.95 12.67
CA VAL A 800 27.17 -9.73 12.44
C VAL A 800 28.29 -9.17 13.31
N TRP A 801 29.00 -10.06 14.01
CA TRP A 801 30.25 -9.75 14.70
C TRP A 801 31.37 -10.60 14.10
N ILE A 802 32.48 -9.97 13.75
CA ILE A 802 33.74 -10.64 13.41
C ILE A 802 34.68 -10.33 14.56
N ILE A 803 35.02 -11.34 15.35
CA ILE A 803 35.73 -11.17 16.61
C ILE A 803 37.11 -11.78 16.44
N ARG A 804 38.14 -10.97 16.70
CA ARG A 804 39.52 -11.42 16.69
C ARG A 804 39.76 -12.31 17.90
N GLU A 805 40.28 -13.50 17.68
CA GLU A 805 40.65 -14.39 18.77
C GLU A 805 41.92 -13.90 19.49
N PRO A 806 41.99 -14.03 20.82
CA PRO A 806 43.23 -13.81 21.55
C PRO A 806 44.30 -14.79 21.06
N LYS A 807 45.56 -14.32 21.01
CA LYS A 807 46.71 -15.18 20.70
C LYS A 807 47.06 -16.10 21.87
#